data_AF-A0A2H1WMD7-F1
#
_entry.id   AF-A0A2H1WMD7-F1
#
_cell.length_a   1.000
_cell.length_b   1.000
_cell.length_c   1.000
_cell.angle_alpha   90.00
_cell.angle_beta   90.00
_cell.angle_gamma   90.00
#
_symmetry.space_group_name_H-M   'P 1'
#
loop_
_entity.id
_entity.type
_entity.pdbx_description
1 polymer ?
#
loop_
_entity_poly.entity_id
_entity_poly.type
_entity_poly.pdbx_seq_one_letter_code
_entity_poly.pdbx_strand_id
1 'polypeptide(L)'
;MSFLARIVRKFAVPKYRTNILALNSLQNVSRQIHCSANLCLRMFMEHENNYAYSILENKGYTISLKSDISRNCISEQEFQEGLKSNWSKKSHTEIFDYFHKFALYCSEHKLCISNQIFDTYIDSLTDCIKLGTDEELKTLFYTLNKWPETPSIRTRNIIEVWAALDDECLNRLKNWSYDELLTYLSLFYMINVMKYSDYCIKALQKLASKAKNLTPAQLVPTLFFIGIWRKSPFDMHNLEVEINKKYSQFTIDELSIMSMGYFKSKTPIRDPELVQKMIDTVIENSKTIHEVSLAALLKLIRYSTKSVLDDRINRLLEALQHEVPRLSVMCNVHMALVGTSTLSLHKQCLNNIASKVIKSISQTRVKDLERLVLTYGTFGIRPDTEECFFTKVIDELRKPERAIEISKHGRSFACCIAYLTLLGIYPVDLISKVLSSEFREQTYGKYCFNYGREILTLNNVTEIFLSDANINLLDDKVKKILAKKYTDYVPREDYVKQYNITEQMFLDIAKVMKETRGGDDYVAGDHILPHYQRGDIIICTDHSGAPVPIKDVFKSSDFGLIRKRPDDNTWVVLVIAGRNALIHGTDNATGFFTSKVRELEALGYHGVLVPWSQYSKLRSTADKAVFLNSLIYNAVNKNK
;
A
#
# COMPACT_ATOMS: atom_id res chain seq x y z
N MET A 1 -27.31 -31.07 -11.87
CA MET A 1 -27.20 -30.17 -10.71
C MET A 1 -26.59 -28.86 -11.20
N SER A 2 -27.33 -27.75 -11.15
CA SER A 2 -26.95 -26.55 -11.92
C SER A 2 -25.61 -25.94 -11.47
N PHE A 3 -24.83 -25.51 -12.45
CA PHE A 3 -23.54 -24.84 -12.34
C PHE A 3 -23.54 -23.66 -11.34
N LEU A 4 -24.68 -22.94 -11.25
CA LEU A 4 -24.95 -21.90 -10.26
C LEU A 4 -24.82 -22.37 -8.80
N ALA A 5 -25.25 -23.60 -8.47
CA ALA A 5 -25.15 -24.12 -7.10
C ALA A 5 -23.70 -24.40 -6.66
N ARG A 6 -22.80 -24.64 -7.62
CA ARG A 6 -21.37 -24.88 -7.39
C ARG A 6 -20.62 -23.57 -7.13
N ILE A 7 -21.03 -22.49 -7.81
CA ILE A 7 -20.55 -21.13 -7.57
C ILE A 7 -20.99 -20.65 -6.18
N VAL A 8 -22.26 -20.83 -5.80
CA VAL A 8 -22.78 -20.44 -4.47
C VAL A 8 -22.09 -21.18 -3.32
N ARG A 9 -21.76 -22.48 -3.48
CA ARG A 9 -21.09 -23.27 -2.42
C ARG A 9 -19.67 -22.81 -2.08
N LYS A 10 -18.92 -22.18 -2.99
CA LYS A 10 -17.57 -21.67 -2.71
C LYS A 10 -17.54 -20.31 -2.00
N PHE A 11 -18.70 -19.66 -1.84
CA PHE A 11 -18.83 -18.39 -1.11
C PHE A 11 -19.21 -18.55 0.37
N ALA A 12 -19.34 -19.77 0.88
CA ALA A 12 -19.39 -20.06 2.31
C ALA A 12 -17.98 -20.42 2.83
N VAL A 13 -17.38 -19.49 3.59
CA VAL A 13 -16.28 -19.58 4.57
C VAL A 13 -15.39 -20.85 4.56
N PRO A 14 -14.05 -20.75 4.55
CA PRO A 14 -13.17 -21.90 4.74
C PRO A 14 -13.37 -22.51 6.14
N LYS A 15 -13.73 -23.80 6.19
CA LYS A 15 -13.68 -24.61 7.42
C LYS A 15 -12.24 -24.73 7.90
N TYR A 16 -11.86 -23.93 8.89
CA TYR A 16 -10.74 -24.25 9.78
C TYR A 16 -11.31 -25.00 11.00
N ARG A 17 -10.88 -26.25 11.17
CA ARG A 17 -10.96 -26.95 12.46
C ARG A 17 -9.92 -26.32 13.38
N THR A 18 -10.35 -25.73 14.49
CA THR A 18 -9.61 -25.74 15.77
C THR A 18 -10.57 -25.37 16.90
N ASN A 19 -10.62 -26.29 17.88
CA ASN A 19 -11.16 -26.27 19.23
C ASN A 19 -12.14 -25.15 19.66
N ILE A 20 -13.34 -25.64 19.98
CA ILE A 20 -14.40 -25.01 20.76
C ILE A 20 -13.87 -24.75 22.18
N LEU A 21 -13.95 -23.50 22.64
CA LEU A 21 -14.75 -23.11 23.82
C LEU A 21 -14.66 -21.58 24.04
N ALA A 22 -15.83 -21.01 24.35
CA ALA A 22 -16.08 -19.64 24.81
C ALA A 22 -15.97 -18.49 23.79
N LEU A 23 -17.09 -18.18 23.12
CA LEU A 23 -17.80 -16.90 23.27
C LEU A 23 -18.98 -16.83 22.28
N ASN A 24 -20.15 -17.26 22.75
CA ASN A 24 -21.44 -16.91 22.16
C ASN A 24 -21.79 -15.48 22.60
N SER A 25 -21.70 -14.53 21.67
CA SER A 25 -22.65 -13.43 21.47
C SER A 25 -22.01 -12.39 20.55
N LEU A 26 -22.52 -12.31 19.32
CA LEU A 26 -22.56 -11.16 18.39
C LEU A 26 -22.78 -11.72 16.98
N GLN A 27 -24.04 -12.02 16.68
CA GLN A 27 -24.51 -12.30 15.33
C GLN A 27 -24.49 -11.02 14.49
N ASN A 28 -24.11 -11.20 13.22
CA ASN A 28 -24.55 -10.46 12.03
C ASN A 28 -24.20 -8.96 11.93
N VAL A 29 -22.98 -8.69 11.46
CA VAL A 29 -22.73 -7.56 10.54
C VAL A 29 -21.95 -8.09 9.36
N SER A 30 -22.63 -8.21 8.22
CA SER A 30 -21.99 -8.51 6.94
C SER A 30 -20.98 -7.40 6.62
N ARG A 31 -19.71 -7.79 6.45
CA ARG A 31 -18.66 -6.89 5.97
C ARG A 31 -18.90 -6.63 4.48
N GLN A 32 -19.77 -5.67 4.16
CA GLN A 32 -19.74 -5.02 2.86
C GLN A 32 -18.49 -4.14 2.80
N ILE A 33 -17.40 -4.73 2.32
CA ILE A 33 -16.28 -3.95 1.79
C ILE A 33 -16.84 -3.28 0.54
N HIS A 34 -17.07 -1.97 0.61
CA HIS A 34 -17.44 -1.16 -0.53
C HIS A 34 -16.38 -1.33 -1.62
N CYS A 35 -16.73 -2.14 -2.62
CA CYS A 35 -16.07 -2.18 -3.92
C CYS A 35 -16.27 -0.80 -4.56
N SER A 36 -15.23 0.05 -4.52
CA SER A 36 -15.15 1.23 -5.35
C SER A 36 -15.31 0.81 -6.82
N ALA A 37 -16.37 1.30 -7.48
CA ALA A 37 -16.60 1.43 -8.92
C ALA A 37 -15.62 0.70 -9.89
N ASN A 38 -15.51 -0.62 -9.80
CA ASN A 38 -14.72 -1.45 -10.72
C ASN A 38 -15.61 -2.44 -11.52
N LEU A 39 -16.87 -2.09 -11.73
CA LEU A 39 -17.87 -3.01 -12.27
C LEU A 39 -18.21 -2.81 -13.76
N CYS A 40 -17.42 -2.03 -14.51
CA CYS A 40 -17.59 -1.93 -15.96
C CYS A 40 -16.25 -1.75 -16.68
N LEU A 41 -16.16 -2.42 -17.83
CA LEU A 41 -15.14 -2.35 -18.90
C LEU A 41 -13.86 -3.13 -18.58
N ARG A 42 -13.22 -3.71 -19.60
CA ARG A 42 -11.91 -4.38 -19.49
C ARG A 42 -11.02 -3.56 -18.55
N MET A 43 -10.72 -4.11 -17.38
CA MET A 43 -9.90 -3.43 -16.39
C MET A 43 -8.57 -3.08 -17.06
N PHE A 44 -8.35 -1.78 -17.27
CA PHE A 44 -7.14 -1.18 -17.81
C PHE A 44 -5.90 -1.98 -17.37
N MET A 45 -5.18 -2.59 -18.32
CA MET A 45 -3.90 -3.19 -18.00
C MET A 45 -2.95 -2.08 -17.55
N GLU A 46 -2.48 -2.16 -16.31
CA GLU A 46 -1.60 -1.15 -15.74
C GLU A 46 -0.37 -0.98 -16.64
N HIS A 47 -0.01 0.27 -16.95
CA HIS A 47 1.13 0.59 -17.82
C HIS A 47 2.42 -0.17 -17.42
N GLU A 48 2.68 -0.27 -16.11
CA GLU A 48 3.81 -1.05 -15.58
C GLU A 48 3.75 -2.55 -15.96
N ASN A 49 2.56 -3.17 -15.96
CA ASN A 49 2.41 -4.58 -16.32
C ASN A 49 2.62 -4.79 -17.82
N ASN A 50 2.16 -3.86 -18.65
CA ASN A 50 2.40 -3.92 -20.10
C ASN A 50 3.89 -3.78 -20.42
N TYR A 51 4.57 -2.83 -19.76
CA TYR A 51 6.02 -2.68 -19.87
C TYR A 51 6.76 -3.97 -19.48
N ALA A 52 6.45 -4.52 -18.30
CA ALA A 52 7.05 -5.77 -17.83
C ALA A 52 6.77 -6.96 -18.76
N TYR A 53 5.53 -7.11 -19.26
CA TYR A 53 5.18 -8.18 -20.18
C TYR A 53 5.92 -8.05 -21.52
N SER A 54 6.08 -6.83 -22.04
CA SER A 54 6.83 -6.59 -23.29
C SER A 54 8.29 -7.04 -23.18
N ILE A 55 8.91 -6.90 -22.00
CA ILE A 55 10.27 -7.40 -21.75
C ILE A 55 10.29 -8.93 -21.77
N LEU A 56 9.31 -9.58 -21.14
CA LEU A 56 9.18 -11.04 -21.13
C LEU A 56 8.99 -11.60 -22.55
N GLU A 57 8.12 -10.97 -23.34
CA GLU A 57 7.86 -11.34 -24.73
C GLU A 57 9.11 -11.17 -25.60
N ASN A 58 9.79 -10.02 -25.51
CA ASN A 58 11.01 -9.75 -26.27
C ASN A 58 12.17 -10.70 -25.94
N LYS A 59 12.22 -11.22 -24.70
CA LYS A 59 13.20 -12.22 -24.27
C LYS A 59 12.78 -13.67 -24.57
N GLY A 60 11.57 -13.88 -25.08
CA GLY A 60 11.02 -15.22 -25.32
C GLY A 60 10.67 -15.99 -24.04
N TYR A 61 10.45 -15.30 -22.92
CA TYR A 61 10.07 -15.93 -21.64
C TYR A 61 8.57 -16.20 -21.56
N THR A 62 7.78 -15.54 -22.41
CA THR A 62 6.35 -15.72 -22.55
C THR A 62 5.96 -15.72 -24.01
N ILE A 63 4.79 -16.30 -24.32
CA ILE A 63 4.19 -16.23 -25.65
C ILE A 63 3.83 -14.79 -26.05
N SER A 64 3.61 -14.56 -27.33
CA SER A 64 2.97 -13.32 -27.77
C SER A 64 1.50 -13.30 -27.40
N LEU A 65 0.99 -12.16 -26.94
CA LEU A 65 -0.45 -11.96 -26.74
C LEU A 65 -1.18 -11.65 -28.06
N LYS A 66 -0.44 -11.43 -29.14
CA LYS A 66 -0.98 -11.24 -30.48
C LYS A 66 -0.86 -12.57 -31.22
N SER A 67 -1.98 -13.09 -31.67
CA SER A 67 -2.01 -14.23 -32.59
C SER A 67 -2.43 -13.77 -33.98
N ASP A 68 -1.65 -14.20 -34.98
CA ASP A 68 -1.94 -14.14 -36.40
C ASP A 68 -2.86 -15.31 -36.77
N ILE A 69 -4.08 -15.32 -36.22
CA ILE A 69 -5.09 -16.28 -36.65
C ILE A 69 -5.59 -15.85 -38.05
N SER A 70 -5.74 -16.81 -38.95
CA SER A 70 -6.18 -16.58 -40.34
C SER A 70 -7.49 -15.80 -40.41
N ARG A 71 -7.58 -14.88 -41.38
CA ARG A 71 -8.76 -14.03 -41.65
C ARG A 71 -9.82 -14.77 -42.48
N ASN A 72 -10.19 -15.97 -42.07
CA ASN A 72 -11.31 -16.67 -42.71
C ASN A 72 -12.62 -16.18 -42.06
N CYS A 73 -13.08 -15.00 -42.50
CA CYS A 73 -14.39 -14.48 -42.11
C CYS A 73 -15.49 -15.21 -42.92
N ILE A 74 -16.59 -15.52 -42.26
CA ILE A 74 -17.75 -16.17 -42.88
C ILE A 74 -18.69 -15.14 -43.48
N SER A 75 -19.47 -15.54 -44.47
CA SER A 75 -20.54 -14.68 -45.02
C SER A 75 -21.71 -14.53 -44.04
N GLU A 76 -22.55 -13.49 -44.18
CA GLU A 76 -23.79 -13.35 -43.40
C GLU A 76 -24.69 -14.59 -43.57
N GLN A 77 -24.74 -15.19 -44.76
CA GLN A 77 -25.51 -16.42 -44.98
C GLN A 77 -24.98 -17.59 -44.14
N GLU A 78 -23.66 -17.82 -44.18
CA GLU A 78 -23.01 -18.87 -43.40
C GLU A 78 -23.13 -18.60 -41.89
N PHE A 79 -23.12 -17.33 -41.46
CA PHE A 79 -23.38 -16.94 -40.08
C PHE A 79 -24.81 -17.34 -39.65
N GLN A 80 -25.83 -17.03 -40.44
CA GLN A 80 -27.21 -17.39 -40.15
C GLN A 80 -27.46 -18.91 -40.17
N GLU A 81 -26.81 -19.64 -41.09
CA GLU A 81 -26.83 -21.11 -41.12
C GLU A 81 -26.14 -21.70 -39.89
N GLY A 82 -25.02 -21.11 -39.46
CA GLY A 82 -24.33 -21.46 -38.23
C GLY A 82 -25.21 -21.27 -36.99
N LEU A 83 -25.95 -20.17 -36.87
CA LEU A 83 -26.85 -19.93 -35.74
C LEU A 83 -28.01 -20.94 -35.67
N LYS A 84 -28.45 -21.48 -36.81
CA LYS A 84 -29.54 -22.48 -36.89
C LYS A 84 -29.06 -23.92 -36.80
N SER A 85 -27.74 -24.14 -36.84
CA SER A 85 -27.15 -25.48 -36.86
C SER A 85 -27.34 -26.22 -35.54
N ASN A 86 -27.52 -27.54 -35.62
CA ASN A 86 -27.57 -28.40 -34.44
C ASN A 86 -26.16 -28.81 -34.01
N TRP A 87 -25.52 -27.94 -33.24
CA TRP A 87 -24.13 -28.09 -32.79
C TRP A 87 -23.88 -29.32 -31.91
N SER A 88 -24.90 -29.86 -31.24
CA SER A 88 -24.75 -31.06 -30.41
C SER A 88 -24.44 -32.34 -31.22
N LYS A 89 -24.56 -32.28 -32.55
CA LYS A 89 -24.26 -33.39 -33.47
C LYS A 89 -22.97 -33.21 -34.27
N LYS A 90 -22.30 -32.07 -34.10
CA LYS A 90 -21.07 -31.70 -34.83
C LYS A 90 -19.83 -32.23 -34.11
N SER A 91 -18.73 -32.40 -34.83
CA SER A 91 -17.45 -32.76 -34.18
C SER A 91 -16.92 -31.59 -33.36
N HIS A 92 -16.09 -31.87 -32.34
CA HIS A 92 -15.43 -30.81 -31.56
C HIS A 92 -14.53 -29.93 -32.45
N THR A 93 -13.88 -30.51 -33.48
CA THR A 93 -13.08 -29.77 -34.45
C THR A 93 -13.91 -28.78 -35.26
N GLU A 94 -15.10 -29.18 -35.75
CA GLU A 94 -16.02 -28.27 -36.44
C GLU A 94 -16.51 -27.15 -35.50
N ILE A 95 -16.82 -27.49 -34.24
CA ILE A 95 -17.26 -26.50 -33.24
C ILE A 95 -16.13 -25.49 -32.98
N PHE A 96 -14.89 -25.93 -32.76
CA PHE A 96 -13.80 -25.00 -32.49
C PHE A 96 -13.48 -24.08 -33.69
N ASP A 97 -13.54 -24.61 -34.92
CA ASP A 97 -13.40 -23.82 -36.14
C ASP A 97 -14.49 -22.75 -36.25
N TYR A 98 -15.74 -23.11 -35.97
CA TYR A 98 -16.85 -22.15 -35.97
C TYR A 98 -16.75 -21.10 -34.87
N PHE A 99 -16.10 -21.40 -33.74
CA PHE A 99 -15.92 -20.40 -32.68
C PHE A 99 -15.03 -19.26 -33.17
N HIS A 100 -13.99 -19.60 -33.92
CA HIS A 100 -13.11 -18.65 -34.57
C HIS A 100 -13.84 -17.83 -35.63
N LYS A 101 -14.55 -18.50 -36.53
CA LYS A 101 -15.36 -17.86 -37.57
C LYS A 101 -16.39 -16.87 -37.01
N PHE A 102 -17.12 -17.28 -35.97
CA PHE A 102 -18.06 -16.40 -35.28
C PHE A 102 -17.36 -15.21 -34.64
N ALA A 103 -16.22 -15.42 -33.97
CA ALA A 103 -15.49 -14.32 -33.35
C ALA A 103 -15.09 -13.25 -34.37
N LEU A 104 -14.58 -13.65 -35.54
CA LEU A 104 -14.19 -12.74 -36.62
C LEU A 104 -15.39 -11.96 -37.15
N TYR A 105 -16.45 -12.66 -37.54
CA TYR A 105 -17.69 -12.05 -38.03
C TYR A 105 -18.25 -11.04 -37.00
N CYS A 106 -18.35 -11.47 -35.75
CA CYS A 106 -18.88 -10.67 -34.68
C CYS A 106 -18.01 -9.44 -34.36
N SER A 107 -16.68 -9.53 -34.56
CA SER A 107 -15.76 -8.40 -34.43
C SER A 107 -16.10 -7.29 -35.42
N GLU A 108 -16.33 -7.65 -36.69
CA GLU A 108 -16.68 -6.71 -37.77
C GLU A 108 -18.07 -6.09 -37.56
N HIS A 109 -19.02 -6.89 -37.08
CA HIS A 109 -20.42 -6.48 -36.90
C HIS A 109 -20.77 -6.00 -35.48
N LYS A 110 -19.78 -5.92 -34.57
CA LYS A 110 -19.94 -5.51 -33.16
C LYS A 110 -20.97 -6.33 -32.38
N LEU A 111 -21.11 -7.61 -32.70
CA LEU A 111 -22.00 -8.54 -31.99
C LEU A 111 -21.28 -9.18 -30.81
N CYS A 112 -21.79 -8.96 -29.60
CA CYS A 112 -21.14 -9.47 -28.39
C CYS A 112 -21.42 -10.97 -28.19
N ILE A 113 -20.40 -11.74 -27.76
CA ILE A 113 -20.55 -13.16 -27.37
C ILE A 113 -21.64 -13.35 -26.30
N SER A 114 -21.93 -12.31 -25.51
CA SER A 114 -22.94 -12.33 -24.45
C SER A 114 -24.39 -12.26 -24.96
N ASN A 115 -24.59 -12.15 -26.27
CA ASN A 115 -25.92 -12.18 -26.86
C ASN A 115 -26.50 -13.61 -26.78
N GLN A 116 -27.79 -13.69 -26.43
CA GLN A 116 -28.53 -14.94 -26.27
C GLN A 116 -28.57 -15.80 -27.54
N ILE A 117 -28.36 -15.20 -28.72
CA ILE A 117 -28.26 -15.96 -29.99
C ILE A 117 -27.14 -17.00 -29.99
N PHE A 118 -26.13 -16.84 -29.14
CA PHE A 118 -24.99 -17.77 -29.05
C PHE A 118 -25.17 -18.84 -27.97
N ASP A 119 -26.21 -18.78 -27.15
CA ASP A 119 -26.35 -19.60 -25.94
C ASP A 119 -26.24 -21.10 -26.24
N THR A 120 -27.04 -21.61 -27.18
CA THR A 120 -27.02 -23.04 -27.56
C THR A 120 -25.69 -23.48 -28.15
N TYR A 121 -25.03 -22.58 -28.88
CA TYR A 121 -23.72 -22.84 -29.45
C TYR A 121 -22.65 -22.92 -28.36
N ILE A 122 -22.66 -22.00 -27.41
CA ILE A 122 -21.70 -21.93 -26.30
C ILE A 122 -21.87 -23.11 -25.35
N ASP A 123 -23.11 -23.53 -25.09
CA ASP A 123 -23.38 -24.77 -24.35
C ASP A 123 -22.70 -25.97 -25.05
N SER A 124 -22.85 -26.11 -26.37
CA SER A 124 -22.20 -27.18 -27.15
C SER A 124 -20.66 -27.06 -27.18
N LEU A 125 -20.13 -25.84 -27.28
CA LEU A 125 -18.69 -25.57 -27.25
C LEU A 125 -18.08 -26.01 -25.91
N THR A 126 -18.70 -25.62 -24.80
CA THR A 126 -18.18 -25.90 -23.46
C THR A 126 -18.21 -27.39 -23.11
N ASP A 127 -19.22 -28.13 -23.58
CA ASP A 127 -19.31 -29.59 -23.42
C ASP A 127 -18.17 -30.35 -24.14
N CYS A 128 -17.61 -29.76 -25.21
CA CYS A 128 -16.56 -30.36 -26.03
C CYS A 128 -15.13 -29.93 -25.67
N ILE A 129 -14.93 -28.91 -24.82
CA ILE A 129 -13.58 -28.39 -24.48
C ILE A 129 -12.61 -29.48 -24.00
N LYS A 130 -13.10 -30.44 -23.20
CA LYS A 130 -12.31 -31.58 -22.70
C LYS A 130 -11.74 -32.49 -23.81
N LEU A 131 -12.30 -32.44 -25.02
CA LEU A 131 -11.87 -33.25 -26.16
C LEU A 131 -10.73 -32.58 -26.95
N GLY A 132 -10.51 -31.28 -26.76
CA GLY A 132 -9.53 -30.51 -27.53
C GLY A 132 -8.08 -30.84 -27.19
N THR A 133 -7.20 -30.75 -28.17
CA THR A 133 -5.75 -30.75 -28.00
C THR A 133 -5.27 -29.45 -27.33
N ASP A 134 -4.03 -29.42 -26.85
CA ASP A 134 -3.47 -28.20 -26.25
C ASP A 134 -3.41 -27.03 -27.24
N GLU A 135 -3.12 -27.28 -28.53
CA GLU A 135 -3.13 -26.23 -29.55
C GLU A 135 -4.54 -25.70 -29.85
N GLU A 136 -5.55 -26.57 -29.83
CA GLU A 136 -6.95 -26.15 -29.95
C GLU A 136 -7.37 -25.29 -28.76
N LEU A 137 -7.00 -25.68 -27.52
CA LEU A 137 -7.29 -24.85 -26.34
C LEU A 137 -6.61 -23.48 -26.43
N LYS A 138 -5.34 -23.41 -26.84
CA LYS A 138 -4.64 -22.13 -27.08
C LYS A 138 -5.39 -21.28 -28.10
N THR A 139 -5.83 -21.90 -29.19
CA THR A 139 -6.63 -21.22 -30.23
C THR A 139 -7.92 -20.65 -29.65
N LEU A 140 -8.65 -21.41 -28.84
CA LEU A 140 -9.86 -20.92 -28.17
C LEU A 140 -9.59 -19.68 -27.30
N PHE A 141 -8.48 -19.63 -26.56
CA PHE A 141 -8.09 -18.44 -25.79
C PHE A 141 -7.85 -17.22 -26.67
N TYR A 142 -7.10 -17.38 -27.77
CA TYR A 142 -6.86 -16.28 -28.71
C TYR A 142 -8.16 -15.82 -29.37
N THR A 143 -9.02 -16.75 -29.77
CA THR A 143 -10.33 -16.46 -30.33
C THR A 143 -11.20 -15.70 -29.34
N LEU A 144 -11.21 -16.08 -28.06
CA LEU A 144 -11.95 -15.37 -27.02
C LEU A 144 -11.56 -13.88 -26.93
N ASN A 145 -10.29 -13.57 -27.20
CA ASN A 145 -9.76 -12.20 -27.21
C ASN A 145 -10.19 -11.36 -28.44
N LYS A 146 -10.71 -12.01 -29.50
CA LYS A 146 -11.17 -11.35 -30.76
C LYS A 146 -12.64 -10.94 -30.73
N TRP A 147 -13.44 -11.58 -29.87
CA TRP A 147 -14.84 -11.19 -29.68
C TRP A 147 -14.95 -9.73 -29.20
N PRO A 148 -16.01 -9.00 -29.61
CA PRO A 148 -16.28 -7.66 -29.10
C PRO A 148 -16.35 -7.60 -27.58
N GLU A 149 -16.00 -6.44 -27.03
CA GLU A 149 -15.91 -6.22 -25.59
C GLU A 149 -17.26 -6.51 -24.89
N THR A 150 -17.20 -7.29 -23.81
CA THR A 150 -18.34 -7.55 -22.93
C THR A 150 -18.36 -6.52 -21.79
N PRO A 151 -19.54 -6.19 -21.24
CA PRO A 151 -19.63 -5.30 -20.06
C PRO A 151 -18.85 -5.83 -18.86
N SER A 152 -18.70 -7.16 -18.77
CA SER A 152 -18.03 -7.86 -17.67
C SER A 152 -17.54 -9.23 -18.14
N ILE A 153 -16.43 -9.69 -17.57
CA ILE A 153 -15.94 -11.08 -17.72
C ILE A 153 -16.89 -12.13 -17.08
N ARG A 154 -17.97 -11.68 -16.43
CA ARG A 154 -18.98 -12.52 -15.77
C ARG A 154 -20.29 -12.61 -16.53
N THR A 155 -20.39 -12.03 -17.73
CA THR A 155 -21.56 -12.26 -18.57
C THR A 155 -21.64 -13.74 -18.95
N ARG A 156 -22.85 -14.28 -19.15
CA ARG A 156 -23.11 -15.73 -19.24
C ARG A 156 -22.11 -16.48 -20.14
N ASN A 157 -22.11 -16.14 -21.42
CA ASN A 157 -21.36 -16.93 -22.40
C ASN A 157 -19.84 -16.77 -22.24
N ILE A 158 -19.36 -15.59 -21.86
CA ILE A 158 -17.92 -15.41 -21.62
C ILE A 158 -17.46 -16.23 -20.40
N ILE A 159 -18.23 -16.25 -19.30
CA ILE A 159 -17.86 -17.00 -18.09
C ILE A 159 -17.91 -18.50 -18.29
N GLU A 160 -18.90 -18.99 -19.04
CA GLU A 160 -19.00 -20.41 -19.37
C GLU A 160 -17.76 -20.88 -20.15
N VAL A 161 -17.34 -20.13 -21.18
CA VAL A 161 -16.15 -20.48 -21.96
C VAL A 161 -14.87 -20.44 -21.12
N TRP A 162 -14.55 -19.32 -20.45
CA TRP A 162 -13.28 -19.26 -19.71
C TRP A 162 -13.25 -20.17 -18.48
N ALA A 163 -14.38 -20.46 -17.85
CA ALA A 163 -14.46 -21.41 -16.74
C ALA A 163 -14.29 -22.86 -17.22
N ALA A 164 -14.86 -23.23 -18.38
CA ALA A 164 -14.63 -24.55 -18.97
C ALA A 164 -13.16 -24.74 -19.39
N LEU A 165 -12.52 -23.69 -19.94
CA LEU A 165 -11.08 -23.67 -20.19
C LEU A 165 -10.27 -23.81 -18.88
N ASP A 166 -10.67 -23.13 -17.81
CA ASP A 166 -10.05 -23.24 -16.47
C ASP A 166 -10.09 -24.67 -15.91
N ASP A 167 -11.27 -25.29 -15.96
CA ASP A 167 -11.48 -26.66 -15.51
C ASP A 167 -10.62 -27.65 -16.31
N GLU A 168 -10.51 -27.47 -17.64
CA GLU A 168 -9.71 -28.36 -18.46
C GLU A 168 -8.20 -28.13 -18.28
N CYS A 169 -7.75 -26.88 -18.15
CA CYS A 169 -6.37 -26.56 -17.80
C CYS A 169 -5.99 -27.15 -16.43
N LEU A 170 -6.92 -27.18 -15.47
CA LEU A 170 -6.73 -27.83 -14.18
C LEU A 170 -6.55 -29.35 -14.29
N ASN A 171 -7.28 -30.01 -15.18
CA ASN A 171 -7.13 -31.45 -15.44
C ASN A 171 -5.75 -31.78 -16.01
N ARG A 172 -5.20 -30.91 -16.86
CA ARG A 172 -3.90 -31.10 -17.53
C ARG A 172 -2.69 -30.64 -16.72
N LEU A 173 -2.89 -29.78 -15.72
CA LEU A 173 -1.84 -29.13 -14.91
C LEU A 173 -0.73 -30.07 -14.41
N LYS A 174 -1.04 -31.33 -14.08
CA LYS A 174 -0.05 -32.29 -13.59
C LYS A 174 0.92 -32.75 -14.67
N ASN A 175 0.43 -32.88 -15.90
CA ASN A 175 1.16 -33.42 -17.04
C ASN A 175 1.97 -32.35 -17.77
N TRP A 176 1.58 -31.09 -17.64
CA TRP A 176 2.30 -29.96 -18.22
C TRP A 176 3.66 -29.69 -17.57
N SER A 177 4.63 -29.46 -18.45
CA SER A 177 5.93 -28.84 -18.19
C SER A 177 5.78 -27.41 -17.66
N TYR A 178 6.86 -26.84 -17.13
CA TYR A 178 6.81 -25.45 -16.62
C TYR A 178 6.56 -24.43 -17.73
N ASP A 179 7.07 -24.66 -18.94
CA ASP A 179 6.86 -23.75 -20.07
C ASP A 179 5.39 -23.77 -20.55
N GLU A 180 4.76 -24.94 -20.54
CA GLU A 180 3.32 -25.07 -20.79
C GLU A 180 2.51 -24.36 -19.70
N LEU A 181 2.88 -24.51 -18.42
CA LEU A 181 2.19 -23.78 -17.35
C LEU A 181 2.26 -22.26 -17.53
N LEU A 182 3.43 -21.73 -17.88
CA LEU A 182 3.64 -20.30 -18.11
C LEU A 182 2.93 -19.80 -19.38
N THR A 183 2.85 -20.65 -20.40
CA THR A 183 2.09 -20.40 -21.63
C THR A 183 0.61 -20.19 -21.32
N TYR A 184 -0.01 -21.09 -20.57
CA TYR A 184 -1.43 -20.94 -20.22
C TYR A 184 -1.68 -19.82 -19.21
N LEU A 185 -0.75 -19.55 -18.28
CA LEU A 185 -0.82 -18.34 -17.45
C LEU A 185 -0.85 -17.07 -18.32
N SER A 186 -0.05 -17.00 -19.38
CA SER A 186 -0.07 -15.88 -20.34
C SER A 186 -1.43 -15.73 -21.02
N LEU A 187 -2.08 -16.83 -21.40
CA LEU A 187 -3.41 -16.81 -22.02
C LEU A 187 -4.49 -16.32 -21.05
N PHE A 188 -4.44 -16.74 -19.78
CA PHE A 188 -5.33 -16.23 -18.74
C PHE A 188 -5.09 -14.74 -18.42
N TYR A 189 -3.84 -14.28 -18.54
CA TYR A 189 -3.49 -12.86 -18.45
C TYR A 189 -4.09 -12.07 -19.61
N MET A 190 -3.97 -12.59 -20.85
CA MET A 190 -4.50 -11.97 -22.07
C MET A 190 -5.99 -11.61 -21.98
N ILE A 191 -6.80 -12.55 -21.48
CA ILE A 191 -8.25 -12.36 -21.34
C ILE A 191 -8.65 -11.73 -20.00
N ASN A 192 -7.67 -11.33 -19.18
CA ASN A 192 -7.85 -10.64 -17.90
C ASN A 192 -8.73 -11.38 -16.87
N VAL A 193 -8.65 -12.72 -16.82
CA VAL A 193 -9.40 -13.54 -15.84
C VAL A 193 -8.52 -14.27 -14.82
N MET A 194 -7.19 -14.08 -14.88
CA MET A 194 -6.22 -14.73 -13.99
C MET A 194 -6.57 -14.67 -12.49
N LYS A 195 -7.17 -13.57 -12.01
CA LYS A 195 -7.54 -13.41 -10.59
C LYS A 195 -8.71 -14.31 -10.14
N TYR A 196 -9.43 -14.88 -11.09
CA TYR A 196 -10.64 -15.68 -10.87
C TYR A 196 -10.47 -17.15 -11.25
N SER A 197 -9.36 -17.50 -11.91
CA SER A 197 -9.03 -18.84 -12.39
C SER A 197 -8.44 -19.71 -11.28
N ASP A 198 -9.01 -20.89 -11.05
CA ASP A 198 -8.48 -21.89 -10.11
C ASP A 198 -7.22 -22.55 -10.69
N TYR A 199 -7.11 -22.68 -12.02
CA TYR A 199 -5.89 -23.11 -12.70
C TYR A 199 -4.72 -22.18 -12.34
N CYS A 200 -4.88 -20.87 -12.53
CA CYS A 200 -3.82 -19.89 -12.28
C CYS A 200 -3.30 -19.98 -10.84
N ILE A 201 -4.21 -20.12 -9.88
CA ILE A 201 -3.87 -20.28 -8.46
C ILE A 201 -3.01 -21.53 -8.25
N LYS A 202 -3.45 -22.69 -8.76
CA LYS A 202 -2.72 -23.96 -8.56
C LYS A 202 -1.42 -24.01 -9.35
N ALA A 203 -1.37 -23.42 -10.54
CA ALA A 203 -0.17 -23.34 -11.36
C ALA A 203 0.91 -22.51 -10.66
N LEU A 204 0.57 -21.31 -10.17
CA LEU A 204 1.51 -20.46 -9.42
C LEU A 204 1.96 -21.11 -8.09
N GLN A 205 1.07 -21.84 -7.41
CA GLN A 205 1.43 -22.65 -6.25
C GLN A 205 2.43 -23.77 -6.60
N LYS A 206 2.19 -24.49 -7.71
CA LYS A 206 3.11 -25.54 -8.21
C LYS A 206 4.48 -24.93 -8.55
N LEU A 207 4.52 -23.84 -9.30
CA LEU A 207 5.75 -23.15 -9.68
C LEU A 207 6.53 -22.68 -8.45
N ALA A 208 5.89 -22.02 -7.50
CA ALA A 208 6.54 -21.57 -6.26
C ALA A 208 7.12 -22.73 -5.44
N SER A 209 6.36 -23.80 -5.24
CA SER A 209 6.84 -24.99 -4.49
C SER A 209 7.92 -25.79 -5.20
N LYS A 210 8.10 -25.57 -6.51
CA LYS A 210 9.13 -26.20 -7.35
C LYS A 210 10.19 -25.19 -7.81
N ALA A 211 10.34 -24.05 -7.12
CA ALA A 211 11.28 -22.99 -7.46
C ALA A 211 12.70 -23.48 -7.78
N LYS A 212 13.20 -24.47 -7.03
CA LYS A 212 14.53 -25.07 -7.24
C LYS A 212 14.73 -25.62 -8.66
N ASN A 213 13.66 -26.12 -9.26
CA ASN A 213 13.68 -26.74 -10.58
C ASN A 213 13.44 -25.75 -11.73
N LEU A 214 13.15 -24.48 -11.41
CA LEU A 214 12.91 -23.46 -12.42
C LEU A 214 14.23 -22.88 -12.93
N THR A 215 14.30 -22.69 -14.25
CA THR A 215 15.35 -21.90 -14.89
C THR A 215 15.15 -20.40 -14.58
N PRO A 216 16.17 -19.55 -14.77
CA PRO A 216 15.99 -18.09 -14.70
C PRO A 216 14.84 -17.59 -15.59
N ALA A 217 14.78 -18.09 -16.83
CA ALA A 217 13.73 -17.74 -17.80
C ALA A 217 12.32 -18.13 -17.36
N GLN A 218 12.16 -19.11 -16.47
CA GLN A 218 10.88 -19.52 -15.89
C GLN A 218 10.58 -18.79 -14.57
N LEU A 219 11.62 -18.43 -13.80
CA LEU A 219 11.48 -17.77 -12.50
C LEU A 219 10.92 -16.34 -12.65
N VAL A 220 11.42 -15.60 -13.64
CA VAL A 220 11.00 -14.22 -13.90
C VAL A 220 9.50 -14.12 -14.25
N PRO A 221 8.96 -14.83 -15.26
CA PRO A 221 7.53 -14.79 -15.56
C PRO A 221 6.67 -15.40 -14.43
N THR A 222 7.18 -16.38 -13.67
CA THR A 222 6.48 -16.86 -12.47
C THR A 222 6.19 -15.73 -11.49
N LEU A 223 7.19 -14.90 -11.18
CA LEU A 223 7.01 -13.75 -10.28
C LEU A 223 6.19 -12.61 -10.89
N PHE A 224 6.29 -12.40 -12.20
CA PHE A 224 5.38 -11.50 -12.91
C PHE A 224 3.91 -11.90 -12.66
N PHE A 225 3.56 -13.16 -12.91
CA PHE A 225 2.19 -13.65 -12.76
C PHE A 225 1.72 -13.69 -11.30
N ILE A 226 2.61 -13.94 -10.33
CA ILE A 226 2.33 -13.72 -8.90
C ILE A 226 1.92 -12.26 -8.65
N GLY A 227 2.63 -11.31 -9.27
CA GLY A 227 2.31 -9.88 -9.20
C GLY A 227 0.94 -9.53 -9.81
N ILE A 228 0.56 -10.18 -10.91
CA ILE A 228 -0.79 -10.04 -11.51
C ILE A 228 -1.87 -10.62 -10.60
N TRP A 229 -1.61 -11.77 -9.98
CA TRP A 229 -2.52 -12.42 -9.04
C TRP A 229 -2.71 -11.61 -7.74
N ARG A 230 -1.71 -10.82 -7.34
CA ARG A 230 -1.69 -9.95 -6.14
C ARG A 230 -1.87 -10.68 -4.81
N LYS A 231 -1.56 -11.98 -4.79
CA LYS A 231 -1.54 -12.80 -3.58
C LYS A 231 -0.22 -13.56 -3.53
N SER A 232 0.24 -13.81 -2.32
CA SER A 232 1.42 -14.63 -2.08
C SER A 232 1.06 -16.12 -2.20
N PRO A 233 1.77 -16.90 -3.04
CA PRO A 233 1.87 -18.34 -2.84
C PRO A 233 2.40 -18.66 -1.44
N PHE A 234 2.18 -19.90 -0.98
CA PHE A 234 2.64 -20.33 0.35
C PHE A 234 4.17 -20.40 0.47
N ASP A 235 4.87 -20.60 -0.65
CA ASP A 235 6.31 -20.85 -0.69
C ASP A 235 7.12 -19.74 -1.37
N MET A 236 6.81 -18.48 -1.04
CA MET A 236 7.60 -17.34 -1.53
C MET A 236 9.05 -17.38 -1.07
N HIS A 237 9.34 -18.04 0.06
CA HIS A 237 10.69 -18.17 0.57
C HIS A 237 11.59 -19.01 -0.35
N ASN A 238 11.09 -20.12 -0.92
CA ASN A 238 11.90 -20.89 -1.86
C ASN A 238 12.17 -20.13 -3.15
N LEU A 239 11.23 -19.29 -3.62
CA LEU A 239 11.51 -18.37 -4.73
C LEU A 239 12.64 -17.40 -4.37
N GLU A 240 12.62 -16.82 -3.18
CA GLU A 240 13.66 -15.90 -2.68
C GLU A 240 15.04 -16.55 -2.65
N VAL A 241 15.14 -17.76 -2.10
CA VAL A 241 16.37 -18.55 -2.06
C VAL A 241 16.93 -18.81 -3.45
N GLU A 242 16.08 -19.16 -4.42
CA GLU A 242 16.51 -19.45 -5.78
C GLU A 242 16.89 -18.20 -6.57
N ILE A 243 16.27 -17.05 -6.30
CA ILE A 243 16.73 -15.76 -6.84
C ILE A 243 18.15 -15.47 -6.34
N ASN A 244 18.42 -15.62 -5.04
CA ASN A 244 19.74 -15.33 -4.49
C ASN A 244 20.82 -16.28 -5.07
N LYS A 245 20.53 -17.57 -5.20
CA LYS A 245 21.45 -18.55 -5.81
C LYS A 245 21.77 -18.25 -7.27
N LYS A 246 20.78 -17.77 -8.03
CA LYS A 246 20.90 -17.50 -9.48
C LYS A 246 21.13 -16.02 -9.79
N TYR A 247 21.46 -15.20 -8.78
CA TYR A 247 21.41 -13.74 -8.87
C TYR A 247 22.19 -13.16 -10.04
N SER A 248 23.42 -13.65 -10.28
CA SER A 248 24.31 -13.20 -11.35
C SER A 248 23.80 -13.50 -12.76
N GLN A 249 22.74 -14.28 -12.91
CA GLN A 249 22.14 -14.65 -14.19
C GLN A 249 21.00 -13.69 -14.59
N PHE A 250 20.58 -12.79 -13.71
CA PHE A 250 19.49 -11.85 -13.98
C PHE A 250 20.00 -10.48 -14.41
N THR A 251 19.37 -9.94 -15.44
CA THR A 251 19.46 -8.53 -15.82
C THR A 251 18.67 -7.65 -14.85
N ILE A 252 18.96 -6.34 -14.86
CA ILE A 252 18.26 -5.40 -13.99
C ILE A 252 16.75 -5.32 -14.28
N ASP A 253 16.35 -5.49 -15.54
CA ASP A 253 14.94 -5.50 -15.91
C ASP A 253 14.24 -6.76 -15.39
N GLU A 254 14.88 -7.92 -15.41
CA GLU A 254 14.33 -9.15 -14.82
C GLU A 254 14.22 -9.04 -13.29
N LEU A 255 15.25 -8.48 -12.63
CA LEU A 255 15.18 -8.16 -11.20
C LEU A 255 14.02 -7.20 -10.91
N SER A 256 13.74 -6.24 -11.78
CA SER A 256 12.62 -5.31 -11.62
C SER A 256 11.26 -5.99 -11.75
N ILE A 257 11.10 -6.93 -12.68
CA ILE A 257 9.86 -7.73 -12.85
C ILE A 257 9.62 -8.60 -11.62
N MET A 258 10.67 -9.26 -11.13
CA MET A 258 10.61 -10.01 -9.88
C MET A 258 10.25 -9.11 -8.70
N SER A 259 10.80 -7.91 -8.66
CA SER A 259 10.49 -6.90 -7.63
C SER A 259 9.02 -6.48 -7.64
N MET A 260 8.43 -6.31 -8.83
CA MET A 260 6.99 -6.07 -8.97
C MET A 260 6.18 -7.23 -8.40
N GLY A 261 6.61 -8.47 -8.65
CA GLY A 261 5.97 -9.67 -8.10
C GLY A 261 5.88 -9.65 -6.57
N TYR A 262 7.01 -9.47 -5.89
CA TYR A 262 7.07 -9.37 -4.42
C TYR A 262 6.24 -8.20 -3.88
N PHE A 263 6.43 -7.01 -4.45
CA PHE A 263 5.72 -5.82 -3.99
C PHE A 263 4.19 -5.94 -4.17
N LYS A 264 3.70 -6.38 -5.35
CA LYS A 264 2.27 -6.49 -5.65
C LYS A 264 1.58 -7.65 -4.90
N SER A 265 2.33 -8.70 -4.55
CA SER A 265 1.87 -9.78 -3.66
C SER A 265 1.95 -9.45 -2.17
N LYS A 266 2.49 -8.27 -1.83
CA LYS A 266 2.71 -7.78 -0.46
C LYS A 266 3.68 -8.65 0.35
N THR A 267 4.64 -9.28 -0.31
CA THR A 267 5.66 -10.11 0.33
C THR A 267 6.99 -9.36 0.34
N PRO A 268 7.59 -9.06 1.50
CA PRO A 268 8.93 -8.48 1.57
C PRO A 268 10.00 -9.55 1.30
N ILE A 269 11.15 -9.15 0.78
CA ILE A 269 12.36 -9.96 0.85
C ILE A 269 12.84 -9.97 2.30
N ARG A 270 13.19 -11.16 2.81
CA ARG A 270 13.62 -11.37 4.20
C ARG A 270 15.13 -11.44 4.32
N ASP A 271 15.81 -11.91 3.29
CA ASP A 271 17.26 -12.01 3.17
C ASP A 271 17.88 -10.61 2.98
N PRO A 272 18.57 -10.07 4.00
CA PRO A 272 19.21 -8.76 3.89
C PRO A 272 20.30 -8.73 2.82
N GLU A 273 21.01 -9.84 2.58
CA GLU A 273 22.09 -9.91 1.59
C GLU A 273 21.51 -9.74 0.17
N LEU A 274 20.38 -10.38 -0.11
CA LEU A 274 19.69 -10.21 -1.39
C LEU A 274 19.25 -8.75 -1.61
N VAL A 275 18.71 -8.09 -0.58
CA VAL A 275 18.36 -6.67 -0.66
C VAL A 275 19.60 -5.80 -0.92
N GLN A 276 20.73 -6.11 -0.28
CA GLN A 276 21.99 -5.39 -0.50
C GLN A 276 22.49 -5.55 -1.94
N LYS A 277 22.48 -6.78 -2.49
CA LYS A 277 22.82 -7.03 -3.90
C LYS A 277 21.95 -6.20 -4.84
N MET A 278 20.64 -6.14 -4.58
CA MET A 278 19.71 -5.33 -5.38
C MET A 278 20.01 -3.83 -5.31
N ILE A 279 20.41 -3.31 -4.14
CA ILE A 279 20.85 -1.92 -4.02
C ILE A 279 22.12 -1.68 -4.85
N ASP A 280 23.11 -2.56 -4.74
CA ASP A 280 24.39 -2.43 -5.46
C ASP A 280 24.18 -2.49 -6.97
N THR A 281 23.35 -3.42 -7.47
CA THR A 281 22.99 -3.49 -8.90
C THR A 281 22.27 -2.24 -9.39
N VAL A 282 21.42 -1.60 -8.58
CA VAL A 282 20.80 -0.31 -8.96
C VAL A 282 21.85 0.80 -9.03
N ILE A 283 22.81 0.84 -8.11
CA ILE A 283 23.90 1.82 -8.13
C ILE A 283 24.73 1.67 -9.42
N GLU A 284 25.14 0.44 -9.74
CA GLU A 284 25.94 0.11 -10.94
C GLU A 284 25.24 0.49 -12.25
N ASN A 285 23.91 0.37 -12.30
CA ASN A 285 23.09 0.64 -13.49
C ASN A 285 22.34 1.98 -13.40
N SER A 286 22.69 2.84 -12.45
CA SER A 286 21.96 4.08 -12.14
C SER A 286 21.75 4.98 -13.37
N LYS A 287 22.72 5.03 -14.29
CA LYS A 287 22.66 5.86 -15.51
C LYS A 287 21.77 5.30 -16.62
N THR A 288 21.63 3.97 -16.70
CA THR A 288 21.01 3.28 -17.85
C THR A 288 19.66 2.68 -17.53
N ILE A 289 19.36 2.45 -16.24
CA ILE A 289 18.11 1.83 -15.81
C ILE A 289 16.88 2.64 -16.24
N HIS A 290 15.89 1.95 -16.80
CA HIS A 290 14.61 2.55 -17.17
C HIS A 290 13.80 2.91 -15.92
N GLU A 291 13.04 4.01 -15.98
CA GLU A 291 12.35 4.56 -14.82
C GLU A 291 11.29 3.63 -14.19
N VAL A 292 10.62 2.80 -15.01
CA VAL A 292 9.65 1.80 -14.55
C VAL A 292 10.35 0.71 -13.75
N SER A 293 11.47 0.20 -14.27
CA SER A 293 12.31 -0.81 -13.61
C SER A 293 12.87 -0.27 -12.29
N LEU A 294 13.39 0.96 -12.31
CA LEU A 294 13.90 1.65 -11.12
C LEU A 294 12.83 1.84 -10.05
N ALA A 295 11.65 2.33 -10.42
CA ALA A 295 10.54 2.52 -9.49
C ALA A 295 10.11 1.20 -8.84
N ALA A 296 10.08 0.09 -9.58
CA ALA A 296 9.77 -1.23 -9.05
C ALA A 296 10.79 -1.71 -8.01
N LEU A 297 12.09 -1.56 -8.31
CA LEU A 297 13.18 -1.91 -7.41
C LEU A 297 13.15 -1.06 -6.14
N LEU A 298 13.03 0.27 -6.25
CA LEU A 298 12.95 1.18 -5.10
C LEU A 298 11.75 0.88 -4.19
N LYS A 299 10.59 0.55 -4.79
CA LYS A 299 9.39 0.12 -4.04
C LYS A 299 9.67 -1.13 -3.19
N LEU A 300 10.31 -2.14 -3.78
CA LEU A 300 10.62 -3.38 -3.07
C LEU A 300 11.73 -3.20 -2.03
N ILE A 301 12.81 -2.47 -2.36
CA ILE A 301 13.91 -2.16 -1.43
C ILE A 301 13.32 -1.49 -0.19
N ARG A 302 12.56 -0.40 -0.36
CA ARG A 302 11.88 0.28 0.75
C ARG A 302 10.98 -0.65 1.58
N TYR A 303 10.27 -1.56 0.91
CA TYR A 303 9.36 -2.50 1.58
C TYR A 303 10.09 -3.62 2.35
N SER A 304 11.29 -3.98 1.92
CA SER A 304 12.08 -5.10 2.47
C SER A 304 13.11 -4.62 3.50
N THR A 305 13.53 -3.36 3.43
CA THR A 305 14.47 -2.75 4.37
C THR A 305 13.75 -2.31 5.65
N LYS A 306 13.98 -3.04 6.75
CA LYS A 306 13.38 -2.78 8.09
C LYS A 306 14.34 -2.14 9.10
N SER A 307 15.63 -2.16 8.80
CA SER A 307 16.69 -1.55 9.59
C SER A 307 17.67 -0.90 8.65
N VAL A 308 18.45 0.03 9.17
CA VAL A 308 19.52 0.69 8.43
C VAL A 308 20.49 -0.39 7.93
N LEU A 309 20.66 -0.46 6.61
CA LEU A 309 21.61 -1.35 5.94
C LEU A 309 22.90 -0.55 5.70
N ASP A 310 23.75 -0.45 6.72
CA ASP A 310 24.96 0.37 6.68
C ASP A 310 24.70 1.75 6.02
N ASP A 311 25.64 2.25 5.22
CA ASP A 311 25.49 3.49 4.44
C ASP A 311 24.90 3.28 3.04
N ARG A 312 24.41 2.07 2.71
CA ARG A 312 24.04 1.71 1.33
C ARG A 312 22.86 2.52 0.77
N ILE A 313 21.88 2.86 1.61
CA ILE A 313 20.75 3.71 1.18
C ILE A 313 21.23 5.11 0.82
N ASN A 314 22.20 5.68 1.56
CA ASN A 314 22.80 6.96 1.21
C ASN A 314 23.58 6.85 -0.09
N ARG A 315 24.44 5.84 -0.26
CA ARG A 315 25.17 5.59 -1.51
C ARG A 315 24.25 5.43 -2.72
N LEU A 316 23.11 4.76 -2.53
CA LEU A 316 22.06 4.63 -3.55
C LEU A 316 21.48 6.00 -3.93
N LEU A 317 21.12 6.81 -2.94
CA LEU A 317 20.56 8.14 -3.17
C LEU A 317 21.58 9.11 -3.77
N GLU A 318 22.85 9.00 -3.38
CA GLU A 318 23.99 9.75 -3.91
C GLU A 318 24.20 9.44 -5.39
N ALA A 319 24.16 8.16 -5.79
CA ALA A 319 24.26 7.77 -7.19
C ALA A 319 23.05 8.27 -8.01
N LEU A 320 21.83 8.10 -7.49
CA LEU A 320 20.60 8.42 -8.22
C LEU A 320 20.29 9.93 -8.28
N GLN A 321 20.84 10.76 -7.40
CA GLN A 321 20.51 12.19 -7.37
C GLN A 321 20.85 12.92 -8.68
N HIS A 322 21.87 12.44 -9.39
CA HIS A 322 22.31 12.99 -10.68
C HIS A 322 21.36 12.62 -11.82
N GLU A 323 20.54 11.59 -11.63
CA GLU A 323 19.60 11.06 -12.61
C GLU A 323 18.20 11.68 -12.48
N VAL A 324 17.96 12.49 -11.45
CA VAL A 324 16.68 13.21 -11.23
C VAL A 324 16.19 13.93 -12.50
N PRO A 325 17.03 14.66 -13.28
CA PRO A 325 16.58 15.37 -14.48
C PRO A 325 15.99 14.46 -15.56
N ARG A 326 16.51 13.23 -15.76
CA ARG A 326 16.00 12.31 -16.80
C ARG A 326 14.77 11.52 -16.37
N LEU A 327 14.60 11.27 -15.06
CA LEU A 327 13.55 10.38 -14.54
C LEU A 327 12.19 11.07 -14.42
N SER A 328 11.07 10.37 -14.57
CA SER A 328 9.75 10.98 -14.33
C SER A 328 9.57 11.42 -12.87
N VAL A 329 8.58 12.29 -12.62
CA VAL A 329 8.21 12.68 -11.24
C VAL A 329 7.80 11.45 -10.41
N MET A 330 7.08 10.49 -11.00
CA MET A 330 6.67 9.27 -10.32
C MET A 330 7.88 8.45 -9.82
N CYS A 331 8.90 8.29 -10.66
CA CYS A 331 10.12 7.59 -10.28
C CYS A 331 10.87 8.34 -9.17
N ASN A 332 11.01 9.67 -9.31
CA ASN A 332 11.63 10.55 -8.30
C ASN A 332 10.90 10.51 -6.95
N VAL A 333 9.57 10.38 -6.92
CA VAL A 333 8.82 10.17 -5.67
C VAL A 333 9.28 8.89 -4.98
N HIS A 334 9.51 7.80 -5.72
CA HIS A 334 10.01 6.56 -5.13
C HIS A 334 11.46 6.65 -4.67
N MET A 335 12.29 7.47 -5.32
CA MET A 335 13.61 7.83 -4.82
C MET A 335 13.52 8.57 -3.49
N ALA A 336 12.69 9.63 -3.40
CA ALA A 336 12.48 10.36 -2.15
C ALA A 336 11.98 9.45 -1.01
N LEU A 337 11.08 8.52 -1.34
CA LEU A 337 10.48 7.61 -0.37
C LEU A 337 11.43 6.52 0.14
N VAL A 338 12.45 6.10 -0.62
CA VAL A 338 13.29 4.95 -0.22
C VAL A 338 14.01 5.20 1.11
N GLY A 339 14.45 6.43 1.36
CA GLY A 339 15.10 6.83 2.62
C GLY A 339 14.16 6.85 3.84
N THR A 340 12.84 6.90 3.63
CA THR A 340 11.87 7.03 4.74
C THR A 340 11.74 5.77 5.59
N SER A 341 12.00 4.57 5.05
CA SER A 341 11.90 3.33 5.83
C SER A 341 13.04 3.15 6.82
N THR A 342 14.21 3.70 6.53
CA THR A 342 15.41 3.68 7.38
C THR A 342 15.70 5.02 8.04
N LEU A 343 14.89 6.05 7.77
CA LEU A 343 15.14 7.44 8.14
C LEU A 343 16.51 7.94 7.67
N SER A 344 16.99 7.44 6.54
CA SER A 344 18.22 7.89 5.87
C SER A 344 17.91 9.14 5.04
N LEU A 345 18.39 10.29 5.51
CA LEU A 345 18.17 11.58 4.87
C LEU A 345 19.31 11.91 3.89
N HIS A 346 18.97 12.07 2.62
CA HIS A 346 19.89 12.58 1.60
C HIS A 346 19.41 13.95 1.07
N LYS A 347 19.90 15.04 1.67
CA LYS A 347 19.41 16.40 1.40
C LYS A 347 19.51 16.82 -0.07
N GLN A 348 20.65 16.61 -0.71
CA GLN A 348 20.88 17.07 -2.08
C GLN A 348 19.94 16.39 -3.09
N CYS A 349 19.79 15.06 -3.02
CA CYS A 349 18.76 14.32 -3.75
C CYS A 349 17.35 14.90 -3.56
N LEU A 350 16.93 15.21 -2.33
CA LEU A 350 15.62 15.83 -2.10
C LEU A 350 15.52 17.25 -2.71
N ASN A 351 16.55 18.08 -2.59
CA ASN A 351 16.58 19.41 -3.21
C ASN A 351 16.46 19.34 -4.74
N ASN A 352 17.16 18.40 -5.38
CA ASN A 352 17.06 18.15 -6.82
C ASN A 352 15.64 17.75 -7.23
N ILE A 353 15.00 16.87 -6.44
CA ILE A 353 13.63 16.42 -6.68
C ILE A 353 12.64 17.58 -6.51
N ALA A 354 12.74 18.38 -5.45
CA ALA A 354 11.90 19.57 -5.26
C ALA A 354 12.02 20.53 -6.44
N SER A 355 13.26 20.85 -6.86
CA SER A 355 13.53 21.75 -7.99
C SER A 355 12.86 21.28 -9.28
N LYS A 356 12.94 19.97 -9.56
CA LYS A 356 12.29 19.38 -10.74
C LYS A 356 10.77 19.45 -10.65
N VAL A 357 10.20 19.12 -9.49
CA VAL A 357 8.75 19.08 -9.30
C VAL A 357 8.16 20.47 -9.39
N ILE A 358 8.83 21.50 -8.85
CA ILE A 358 8.39 22.90 -9.00
C ILE A 358 8.21 23.25 -10.49
N LYS A 359 9.18 22.90 -11.34
CA LYS A 359 9.14 23.15 -12.79
C LYS A 359 8.05 22.36 -13.53
N SER A 360 7.56 21.26 -12.97
CA SER A 360 6.61 20.33 -13.59
C SER A 360 5.33 20.13 -12.75
N ILE A 361 5.02 21.10 -11.88
CA ILE A 361 4.01 20.91 -10.83
C ILE A 361 2.60 20.70 -11.39
N SER A 362 2.27 21.38 -12.49
CA SER A 362 0.98 21.25 -13.19
C SER A 362 0.73 19.86 -13.78
N GLN A 363 1.80 19.11 -14.07
CA GLN A 363 1.74 17.75 -14.59
C GLN A 363 1.87 16.70 -13.47
N THR A 364 2.26 17.13 -12.27
CA THR A 364 2.45 16.23 -11.13
C THR A 364 1.11 15.84 -10.54
N ARG A 365 0.89 14.54 -10.30
CA ARG A 365 -0.36 14.03 -9.73
C ARG A 365 -0.48 14.41 -8.26
N VAL A 366 -1.71 14.61 -7.76
CA VAL A 366 -2.00 14.88 -6.34
C VAL A 366 -1.42 13.79 -5.44
N LYS A 367 -1.45 12.53 -5.89
CA LYS A 367 -0.84 11.40 -5.17
C LYS A 367 0.68 11.51 -5.04
N ASP A 368 1.34 12.07 -6.04
CA ASP A 368 2.80 12.24 -6.02
C ASP A 368 3.18 13.43 -5.13
N LEU A 369 2.42 14.54 -5.18
CA LEU A 369 2.55 15.67 -4.25
C LEU A 369 2.35 15.22 -2.79
N GLU A 370 1.31 14.43 -2.51
CA GLU A 370 1.05 13.84 -1.19
C GLU A 370 2.28 13.10 -0.66
N ARG A 371 2.90 12.24 -1.49
CA ARG A 371 4.04 11.44 -1.08
C ARG A 371 5.31 12.26 -0.88
N LEU A 372 5.52 13.30 -1.67
CA LEU A 372 6.65 14.20 -1.49
C LEU A 372 6.49 15.01 -0.21
N VAL A 373 5.32 15.62 0.03
CA VAL A 373 5.04 16.35 1.28
C VAL A 373 5.16 15.42 2.49
N LEU A 374 4.70 14.16 2.39
CA LEU A 374 4.96 13.15 3.43
C LEU A 374 6.47 12.98 3.68
N THR A 375 7.29 12.85 2.64
CA THR A 375 8.74 12.67 2.80
C THR A 375 9.38 13.87 3.49
N TYR A 376 9.13 15.08 3.01
CA TYR A 376 9.67 16.30 3.62
C TYR A 376 9.16 16.48 5.06
N GLY A 377 7.86 16.24 5.29
CA GLY A 377 7.25 16.27 6.62
C GLY A 377 7.81 15.21 7.56
N THR A 378 8.13 14.01 7.06
CA THR A 378 8.76 12.94 7.85
C THR A 378 10.14 13.37 8.33
N PHE A 379 10.95 13.95 7.44
CA PHE A 379 12.29 14.43 7.78
C PHE A 379 12.30 15.80 8.46
N GLY A 380 11.15 16.51 8.51
CA GLY A 380 11.06 17.84 9.08
C GLY A 380 11.93 18.88 8.36
N ILE A 381 12.21 18.68 7.07
CA ILE A 381 13.09 19.56 6.30
C ILE A 381 12.32 20.40 5.28
N ARG A 382 12.88 21.57 4.97
CA ARG A 382 12.48 22.39 3.84
C ARG A 382 13.55 22.27 2.75
N PRO A 383 13.19 21.96 1.50
CA PRO A 383 14.17 21.87 0.43
C PRO A 383 14.75 23.26 0.13
N ASP A 384 16.03 23.30 -0.21
CA ASP A 384 16.73 24.51 -0.62
C ASP A 384 16.55 24.69 -2.14
N THR A 385 15.55 25.48 -2.51
CA THR A 385 15.14 25.73 -3.88
C THR A 385 14.82 27.22 -4.07
N GLU A 386 14.96 27.73 -5.30
CA GLU A 386 14.70 29.14 -5.63
C GLU A 386 13.31 29.62 -5.17
N GLU A 387 12.30 28.76 -5.32
CA GLU A 387 10.95 29.00 -4.85
C GLU A 387 10.59 28.04 -3.72
N CYS A 388 9.72 28.45 -2.79
CA CYS A 388 9.25 27.58 -1.72
C CYS A 388 8.40 26.43 -2.31
N PHE A 389 8.92 25.20 -2.23
CA PHE A 389 8.23 23.99 -2.69
C PHE A 389 6.80 23.87 -2.12
N PHE A 390 6.62 24.10 -0.81
CA PHE A 390 5.32 23.94 -0.17
C PHE A 390 4.30 25.00 -0.60
N THR A 391 4.75 26.24 -0.83
CA THR A 391 3.89 27.30 -1.38
C THR A 391 3.39 26.88 -2.76
N LYS A 392 4.28 26.39 -3.63
CA LYS A 392 3.91 25.87 -4.96
C LYS A 392 2.91 24.72 -4.88
N VAL A 393 3.10 23.78 -3.95
CA VAL A 393 2.14 22.70 -3.71
C VAL A 393 0.77 23.25 -3.30
N ILE A 394 0.72 24.17 -2.34
CA ILE A 394 -0.53 24.75 -1.84
C ILE A 394 -1.26 25.49 -2.97
N ASP A 395 -0.55 26.31 -3.74
CA ASP A 395 -1.13 27.06 -4.85
C ASP A 395 -1.64 26.13 -5.95
N GLU A 396 -0.90 25.05 -6.25
CA GLU A 396 -1.36 24.03 -7.19
C GLU A 396 -2.62 23.32 -6.70
N LEU A 397 -2.72 23.03 -5.41
CA LEU A 397 -3.90 22.37 -4.82
C LEU A 397 -5.15 23.26 -4.78
N ARG A 398 -4.98 24.58 -4.87
CA ARG A 398 -6.09 25.56 -4.98
C ARG A 398 -6.65 25.69 -6.38
N LYS A 399 -5.90 25.27 -7.40
CA LYS A 399 -6.30 25.40 -8.81
C LYS A 399 -7.62 24.68 -9.10
N PRO A 400 -8.63 25.35 -9.68
CA PRO A 400 -9.91 24.73 -10.05
C PRO A 400 -9.75 23.49 -10.95
N GLU A 401 -8.72 23.49 -11.80
CA GLU A 401 -8.38 22.40 -12.71
C GLU A 401 -8.12 21.07 -11.96
N ARG A 402 -7.74 21.14 -10.68
CA ARG A 402 -7.50 19.96 -9.84
C ARG A 402 -8.77 19.35 -9.26
N ALA A 403 -9.94 19.97 -9.41
CA ALA A 403 -11.18 19.52 -8.76
C ALA A 403 -11.54 18.06 -9.10
N ILE A 404 -11.44 17.66 -10.37
CA ILE A 404 -11.75 16.28 -10.82
C ILE A 404 -10.77 15.27 -10.21
N GLU A 405 -9.48 15.59 -10.23
CA GLU A 405 -8.45 14.72 -9.65
C GLU A 405 -8.63 14.58 -8.14
N ILE A 406 -8.90 15.69 -7.45
CA ILE A 406 -9.18 15.72 -6.01
C ILE A 406 -10.43 14.91 -5.68
N SER A 407 -11.51 15.01 -6.47
CA SER A 407 -12.69 14.16 -6.28
C SER A 407 -12.36 12.66 -6.40
N LYS A 408 -11.46 12.28 -7.32
CA LYS A 408 -11.05 10.88 -7.50
C LYS A 408 -10.06 10.41 -6.43
N HIS A 409 -9.26 11.33 -5.89
CA HIS A 409 -8.15 11.06 -4.98
C HIS A 409 -8.23 11.86 -3.68
N GLY A 410 -9.45 12.04 -3.15
CA GLY A 410 -9.71 12.90 -1.98
C GLY A 410 -8.90 12.53 -0.75
N ARG A 411 -8.66 11.23 -0.51
CA ARG A 411 -7.80 10.79 0.59
C ARG A 411 -6.36 11.28 0.45
N SER A 412 -5.79 11.23 -0.75
CA SER A 412 -4.44 11.73 -0.99
C SER A 412 -4.38 13.25 -0.83
N PHE A 413 -5.43 13.97 -1.26
CA PHE A 413 -5.54 15.41 -1.02
C PHE A 413 -5.56 15.73 0.49
N ALA A 414 -6.42 15.07 1.27
CA ALA A 414 -6.52 15.26 2.71
C ALA A 414 -5.21 14.91 3.44
N CYS A 415 -4.56 13.79 3.07
CA CYS A 415 -3.26 13.41 3.60
C CYS A 415 -2.18 14.46 3.27
N CYS A 416 -2.15 14.99 2.05
CA CYS A 416 -1.17 16.01 1.66
C CYS A 416 -1.25 17.24 2.58
N ILE A 417 -2.46 17.72 2.87
CA ILE A 417 -2.68 18.84 3.77
C ILE A 417 -2.29 18.48 5.21
N ALA A 418 -2.66 17.29 5.69
CA ALA A 418 -2.23 16.82 7.01
C ALA A 418 -0.70 16.69 7.13
N TYR A 419 0.02 16.36 6.07
CA TYR A 419 1.48 16.29 6.10
C TYR A 419 2.14 17.68 6.05
N LEU A 420 1.48 18.71 5.52
CA LEU A 420 1.95 20.09 5.64
C LEU A 420 1.98 20.55 7.11
N THR A 421 1.07 20.05 7.95
CA THR A 421 1.04 20.42 9.38
C THR A 421 2.28 19.94 10.13
N LEU A 422 2.91 18.83 9.70
CA LEU A 422 4.20 18.39 10.27
C LEU A 422 5.28 19.48 10.15
N LEU A 423 5.24 20.25 9.07
CA LEU A 423 6.17 21.34 8.78
C LEU A 423 5.76 22.70 9.38
N GLY A 424 4.65 22.73 10.14
CA GLY A 424 4.09 23.95 10.70
C GLY A 424 3.43 24.84 9.65
N ILE A 425 2.88 24.25 8.59
CA ILE A 425 2.24 24.96 7.48
C ILE A 425 0.74 24.65 7.52
N TYR A 426 -0.08 25.69 7.65
CA TYR A 426 -1.52 25.56 7.92
C TYR A 426 -2.36 26.33 6.87
N PRO A 427 -2.59 25.77 5.67
CA PRO A 427 -3.42 26.42 4.65
C PRO A 427 -4.91 26.36 5.06
N VAL A 428 -5.38 27.38 5.77
CA VAL A 428 -6.71 27.47 6.41
C VAL A 428 -7.85 27.10 5.46
N ASP A 429 -7.84 27.62 4.23
CA ASP A 429 -8.85 27.36 3.21
C ASP A 429 -8.91 25.88 2.80
N LEU A 430 -7.75 25.25 2.62
CA LEU A 430 -7.65 23.84 2.25
C LEU A 430 -8.02 22.92 3.42
N ILE A 431 -7.64 23.29 4.65
CA ILE A 431 -8.05 22.59 5.87
C ILE A 431 -9.57 22.64 6.02
N SER A 432 -10.17 23.82 5.87
CA SER A 432 -11.62 24.02 5.90
C SER A 432 -12.33 23.14 4.87
N LYS A 433 -11.80 23.07 3.65
CA LYS A 433 -12.33 22.21 2.59
C LYS A 433 -12.34 20.74 3.00
N VAL A 434 -11.24 20.23 3.56
CA VAL A 434 -11.16 18.82 4.02
C VAL A 434 -12.11 18.54 5.18
N LEU A 435 -12.29 19.51 6.09
CA LEU A 435 -13.19 19.42 7.23
C LEU A 435 -14.64 19.83 6.89
N SER A 436 -14.97 20.07 5.63
CA SER A 436 -16.38 20.24 5.24
C SER A 436 -17.13 18.90 5.27
N SER A 437 -18.43 18.93 5.59
CA SER A 437 -19.29 17.74 5.52
C SER A 437 -19.33 17.15 4.10
N GLU A 438 -19.43 18.02 3.09
CA GLU A 438 -19.46 17.67 1.67
C GLU A 438 -18.23 16.85 1.26
N PHE A 439 -17.02 17.37 1.52
CA PHE A 439 -15.79 16.69 1.15
C PHE A 439 -15.65 15.33 1.86
N ARG A 440 -16.00 15.29 3.15
CA ARG A 440 -15.90 14.05 3.93
C ARG A 440 -16.86 12.97 3.43
N GLU A 441 -18.10 13.34 3.12
CA GLU A 441 -19.09 12.42 2.58
C GLU A 441 -18.68 11.90 1.21
N GLN A 442 -18.21 12.77 0.32
CA GLN A 442 -17.73 12.40 -1.01
C GLN A 442 -16.50 11.47 -0.96
N THR A 443 -15.56 11.73 -0.05
CA THR A 443 -14.26 11.04 -0.01
C THR A 443 -14.29 9.75 0.82
N TYR A 444 -15.04 9.73 1.93
CA TYR A 444 -15.03 8.63 2.89
C TYR A 444 -16.42 7.99 3.09
N GLY A 445 -17.48 8.58 2.56
CA GLY A 445 -18.86 8.17 2.78
C GLY A 445 -19.45 8.72 4.08
N LYS A 446 -20.70 8.36 4.35
CA LYS A 446 -21.51 8.88 5.46
C LYS A 446 -21.00 8.48 6.86
N TYR A 447 -20.32 7.35 6.97
CA TYR A 447 -19.90 6.80 8.26
C TYR A 447 -18.50 7.27 8.65
N CYS A 448 -18.38 7.97 9.79
CA CYS A 448 -17.11 8.46 10.30
C CYS A 448 -16.06 7.37 10.54
N PHE A 449 -16.47 6.10 10.73
CA PHE A 449 -15.54 4.97 10.83
C PHE A 449 -14.66 4.80 9.60
N ASN A 450 -15.06 5.33 8.44
CA ASN A 450 -14.25 5.32 7.23
C ASN A 450 -13.21 6.45 7.16
N TYR A 451 -13.32 7.47 8.02
CA TYR A 451 -12.37 8.59 8.03
C TYR A 451 -10.98 8.10 8.40
N GLY A 452 -9.98 8.68 7.73
CA GLY A 452 -8.57 8.43 8.01
C GLY A 452 -8.05 9.23 9.21
N ARG A 453 -6.83 8.93 9.65
CA ARG A 453 -6.18 9.64 10.78
C ARG A 453 -5.98 11.12 10.45
N GLU A 454 -5.73 11.43 9.18
CA GLU A 454 -5.54 12.78 8.65
C GLU A 454 -6.71 13.72 9.00
N ILE A 455 -7.95 13.21 9.07
CA ILE A 455 -9.12 14.02 9.44
C ILE A 455 -9.07 14.42 10.92
N LEU A 456 -8.69 13.48 11.80
CA LEU A 456 -8.52 13.78 13.23
C LEU A 456 -7.31 14.70 13.47
N THR A 457 -6.21 14.49 12.74
CA THR A 457 -5.03 15.38 12.78
C THR A 457 -5.41 16.81 12.40
N LEU A 458 -6.07 17.02 11.26
CA LEU A 458 -6.46 18.35 10.80
C LEU A 458 -7.44 19.03 11.77
N ASN A 459 -8.41 18.28 12.29
CA ASN A 459 -9.31 18.80 13.33
C ASN A 459 -8.52 19.33 14.53
N ASN A 460 -7.63 18.50 15.09
CA ASN A 460 -6.94 18.84 16.32
C ASN A 460 -5.92 19.97 16.13
N VAL A 461 -5.19 19.96 15.01
CA VAL A 461 -4.29 21.04 14.65
C VAL A 461 -5.05 22.37 14.51
N THR A 462 -6.26 22.33 13.95
CA THR A 462 -7.12 23.52 13.86
C THR A 462 -7.53 24.02 15.24
N GLU A 463 -7.93 23.12 16.14
CA GLU A 463 -8.27 23.48 17.52
C GLU A 463 -7.09 24.08 18.31
N ILE A 464 -5.85 23.66 17.99
CA ILE A 464 -4.63 24.12 18.68
C ILE A 464 -4.13 25.45 18.12
N PHE A 465 -3.99 25.59 16.80
CA PHE A 465 -3.28 26.71 16.17
C PHE A 465 -4.19 27.70 15.44
N LEU A 466 -5.43 27.32 15.14
CA LEU A 466 -6.36 28.08 14.32
C LEU A 466 -7.69 28.30 15.05
N SER A 467 -7.65 28.50 16.37
CA SER A 467 -8.86 28.69 17.20
C SER A 467 -9.74 29.85 16.74
N ASP A 468 -9.12 30.87 16.13
CA ASP A 468 -9.79 32.07 15.65
C ASP A 468 -10.34 31.92 14.21
N ALA A 469 -10.02 30.81 13.54
CA ALA A 469 -10.51 30.55 12.19
C ALA A 469 -11.93 29.94 12.23
N ASN A 470 -12.83 30.45 11.39
CA ASN A 470 -14.19 29.90 11.25
C ASN A 470 -14.19 28.60 10.44
N ILE A 471 -13.79 27.48 11.09
CA ILE A 471 -13.71 26.15 10.48
C ILE A 471 -14.69 25.19 11.19
N ASN A 472 -15.41 24.39 10.40
CA ASN A 472 -16.33 23.38 10.90
C ASN A 472 -15.58 22.16 11.45
N LEU A 473 -15.29 22.18 12.75
CA LEU A 473 -14.65 21.08 13.48
C LEU A 473 -15.57 19.85 13.60
N LEU A 474 -14.98 18.73 13.98
CA LEU A 474 -15.68 17.47 14.25
C LEU A 474 -16.35 17.51 15.61
N ASP A 475 -17.55 16.93 15.69
CA ASP A 475 -18.22 16.68 16.96
C ASP A 475 -17.37 15.78 17.88
N ASP A 476 -17.47 15.99 19.19
CA ASP A 476 -16.77 15.21 20.20
C ASP A 476 -16.97 13.70 20.04
N LYS A 477 -18.19 13.26 19.72
CA LYS A 477 -18.48 11.85 19.48
C LYS A 477 -17.61 11.27 18.36
N VAL A 478 -17.44 12.01 17.26
CA VAL A 478 -16.60 11.59 16.13
C VAL A 478 -15.13 11.59 16.54
N LYS A 479 -14.65 12.63 17.22
CA LYS A 479 -13.26 12.70 17.73
C LYS A 479 -12.92 11.49 18.60
N LYS A 480 -13.80 11.14 19.56
CA LYS A 480 -13.64 9.96 20.44
C LYS A 480 -13.62 8.63 19.66
N ILE A 481 -14.47 8.47 18.64
CA ILE A 481 -14.48 7.27 17.78
C ILE A 481 -13.16 7.14 17.02
N LEU A 482 -12.68 8.23 16.41
CA LEU A 482 -11.44 8.22 15.64
C LEU A 482 -10.22 8.00 16.53
N ALA A 483 -10.18 8.62 17.71
CA ALA A 483 -9.11 8.38 18.68
C ALA A 483 -9.03 6.90 19.04
N LYS A 484 -10.15 6.28 19.45
CA LYS A 484 -10.21 4.83 19.74
C LYS A 484 -9.72 3.94 18.58
N LYS A 485 -9.89 4.38 17.34
CA LYS A 485 -9.44 3.66 16.14
C LYS A 485 -7.94 3.82 15.89
N TYR A 486 -7.35 4.95 16.24
CA TYR A 486 -6.00 5.34 15.78
C TYR A 486 -4.93 5.42 16.86
N THR A 487 -5.31 5.42 18.13
CA THR A 487 -4.40 5.35 19.28
C THR A 487 -4.18 3.92 19.71
N ASP A 488 -2.96 3.60 20.12
CA ASP A 488 -2.65 2.38 20.85
C ASP A 488 -3.00 2.58 22.33
N TYR A 489 -3.19 1.45 23.03
CA TYR A 489 -3.31 1.46 24.48
C TYR A 489 -2.03 2.01 25.13
N VAL A 490 -2.16 2.62 26.31
CA VAL A 490 -1.02 3.09 27.10
C VAL A 490 -0.43 1.91 27.89
N PRO A 491 0.89 1.63 27.81
CA PRO A 491 1.52 0.54 28.57
C PRO A 491 1.30 0.65 30.07
N ARG A 492 1.02 -0.48 30.74
CA ARG A 492 0.84 -0.59 32.19
C ARG A 492 1.47 -1.87 32.73
N GLU A 493 1.99 -1.83 33.96
CA GLU A 493 2.67 -2.99 34.58
C GLU A 493 1.72 -4.15 34.88
N ASP A 494 0.44 -3.85 35.13
CA ASP A 494 -0.62 -4.81 35.47
C ASP A 494 -1.17 -5.59 34.25
N TYR A 495 -0.75 -5.22 33.03
CA TYR A 495 -1.24 -5.84 31.81
C TYR A 495 -0.27 -6.90 31.29
N VAL A 496 -0.72 -8.16 31.22
CA VAL A 496 0.11 -9.30 30.80
C VAL A 496 0.12 -9.41 29.28
N LYS A 497 1.20 -8.93 28.65
CA LYS A 497 1.51 -9.23 27.24
C LYS A 497 3.00 -9.10 26.93
N GLN A 498 3.41 -9.52 25.74
CA GLN A 498 4.75 -9.23 25.23
C GLN A 498 4.84 -7.77 24.79
N TYR A 499 5.64 -6.99 25.52
CA TYR A 499 5.92 -5.58 25.19
C TYR A 499 6.97 -5.45 24.10
N ASN A 500 6.76 -4.54 23.16
CA ASN A 500 7.82 -4.14 22.24
C ASN A 500 8.82 -3.19 22.93
N ILE A 501 9.96 -2.94 22.29
CA ILE A 501 11.06 -2.14 22.85
C ILE A 501 10.62 -0.73 23.28
N THR A 502 9.74 -0.08 22.53
CA THR A 502 9.26 1.27 22.88
C THR A 502 8.28 1.24 24.04
N GLU A 503 7.45 0.20 24.14
CA GLU A 503 6.55 0.00 25.29
C GLU A 503 7.33 -0.36 26.57
N GLN A 504 8.41 -1.13 26.46
CA GLN A 504 9.33 -1.39 27.58
C GLN A 504 10.01 -0.09 28.06
N MET A 505 10.47 0.75 27.12
CA MET A 505 11.02 2.07 27.45
C MET A 505 9.99 2.95 28.17
N PHE A 506 8.74 2.94 27.73
CA PHE A 506 7.66 3.68 28.39
C PHE A 506 7.50 3.24 29.86
N LEU A 507 7.40 1.92 30.10
CA LEU A 507 7.24 1.38 31.46
C LEU A 507 8.43 1.72 32.35
N ASP A 508 9.65 1.58 31.82
CA ASP A 508 10.87 1.86 32.56
C ASP A 508 11.00 3.35 32.92
N ILE A 509 10.68 4.27 31.99
CA ILE A 509 10.67 5.71 32.29
C ILE A 509 9.60 6.02 33.34
N ALA A 510 8.39 5.47 33.20
CA ALA A 510 7.32 5.68 34.16
C ALA A 510 7.75 5.23 35.56
N LYS A 511 8.39 4.07 35.67
CA LYS A 511 8.93 3.54 36.93
C LYS A 511 9.98 4.48 37.55
N VAL A 512 10.98 4.90 36.78
CA VAL A 512 12.01 5.84 37.25
C VAL A 512 11.39 7.16 37.73
N MET A 513 10.40 7.68 37.00
CA MET A 513 9.70 8.90 37.40
C MET A 513 8.89 8.71 38.68
N LYS A 514 8.21 7.58 38.86
CA LYS A 514 7.46 7.26 40.09
C LYS A 514 8.37 7.18 41.31
N GLU A 515 9.50 6.49 41.17
CA GLU A 515 10.51 6.36 42.24
C GLU A 515 11.11 7.71 42.64
N THR A 516 11.28 8.64 41.69
CA THR A 516 11.89 9.95 41.94
C THR A 516 10.91 11.04 42.36
N ARG A 517 9.59 10.86 42.15
CA ARG A 517 8.56 11.88 42.37
C ARG A 517 7.60 11.57 43.52
N GLY A 518 7.76 10.43 44.19
CA GLY A 518 6.96 10.09 45.38
C GLY A 518 5.80 9.12 45.13
N GLY A 519 5.81 8.37 44.02
CA GLY A 519 4.90 7.25 43.77
C GLY A 519 3.93 7.42 42.59
N ASP A 520 2.97 6.51 42.51
CA ASP A 520 2.02 6.38 41.38
C ASP A 520 1.11 7.60 41.19
N ASP A 521 0.80 8.34 42.25
CA ASP A 521 -0.14 9.45 42.18
C ASP A 521 0.44 10.67 41.44
N TYR A 522 1.76 10.71 41.19
CA TYR A 522 2.50 11.83 40.58
C TYR A 522 2.90 11.60 39.13
N VAL A 523 2.62 10.42 38.55
CA VAL A 523 3.02 10.06 37.19
C VAL A 523 1.85 9.36 36.48
N ALA A 524 1.41 9.94 35.37
CA ALA A 524 0.29 9.41 34.59
C ALA A 524 0.72 9.08 33.17
N GLY A 525 0.14 8.01 32.62
CA GLY A 525 0.23 7.71 31.20
C GLY A 525 -1.08 8.02 30.50
N ASP A 526 -1.08 8.91 29.51
CA ASP A 526 -2.29 9.29 28.78
C ASP A 526 -1.97 9.81 27.35
N HIS A 527 -3.01 10.02 26.55
CA HIS A 527 -2.96 10.67 25.25
C HIS A 527 -3.41 12.13 25.39
N ILE A 528 -2.46 13.05 25.56
CA ILE A 528 -2.77 14.50 25.54
C ILE A 528 -3.25 14.94 24.16
N LEU A 529 -2.61 14.40 23.12
CA LEU A 529 -2.92 14.66 21.71
C LEU A 529 -3.47 13.38 21.05
N PRO A 530 -4.80 13.22 20.93
CA PRO A 530 -5.43 11.93 20.59
C PRO A 530 -5.32 11.50 19.11
N HIS A 531 -4.68 12.32 18.27
CA HIS A 531 -4.36 11.94 16.88
C HIS A 531 -2.97 11.31 16.74
N TYR A 532 -2.15 11.33 17.79
CA TYR A 532 -0.91 10.57 17.86
C TYR A 532 -1.18 9.15 18.33
N GLN A 533 -0.47 8.19 17.75
CA GLN A 533 -0.72 6.78 18.02
C GLN A 533 -0.29 6.35 19.42
N ARG A 534 0.82 6.90 19.94
CA ARG A 534 1.40 6.49 21.22
C ARG A 534 1.13 7.55 22.28
N GLY A 535 0.73 7.08 23.45
CA GLY A 535 0.57 7.91 24.64
C GLY A 535 1.91 8.35 25.21
N ASP A 536 1.84 9.29 26.14
CA ASP A 536 2.98 9.96 26.75
C ASP A 536 2.95 9.79 28.27
N ILE A 537 4.06 10.15 28.91
CA ILE A 537 4.14 10.21 30.37
C ILE A 537 4.01 11.66 30.79
N ILE A 538 3.08 11.94 31.71
CA ILE A 538 2.77 13.28 32.18
C ILE A 538 3.21 13.39 33.63
N ILE A 539 3.78 14.53 33.99
CA ILE A 539 4.15 14.91 35.35
C ILE A 539 3.82 16.39 35.56
N CYS A 540 3.64 16.79 36.82
CA CYS A 540 3.34 18.16 37.20
C CYS A 540 4.17 18.58 38.42
N THR A 541 4.62 19.83 38.44
CA THR A 541 5.19 20.46 39.63
C THR A 541 4.57 21.82 39.89
N ASP A 542 4.42 22.17 41.16
CA ASP A 542 3.95 23.50 41.56
C ASP A 542 5.01 24.59 41.33
N HIS A 543 4.67 25.83 41.68
CA HIS A 543 5.58 26.98 41.56
C HIS A 543 6.82 26.89 42.47
N SER A 544 6.81 26.05 43.50
CA SER A 544 7.98 25.78 44.35
C SER A 544 8.89 24.68 43.78
N GLY A 545 8.45 24.01 42.71
CA GLY A 545 9.13 22.88 42.10
C GLY A 545 8.79 21.53 42.74
N ALA A 546 7.84 21.49 43.68
CA ALA A 546 7.41 20.25 44.33
C ALA A 546 6.47 19.43 43.41
N PRO A 547 6.58 18.09 43.36
CA PRO A 547 5.65 17.24 42.61
C PRO A 547 4.19 17.43 43.05
N VAL A 548 3.28 17.51 42.09
CA VAL A 548 1.82 17.63 42.33
C VAL A 548 1.14 16.32 41.92
N PRO A 549 0.22 15.77 42.74
CA PRO A 549 -0.56 14.59 42.34
C PRO A 549 -1.39 14.88 41.09
N ILE A 550 -1.32 13.98 40.10
CA ILE A 550 -2.02 14.11 38.81
C ILE A 550 -3.01 12.98 38.53
N LYS A 551 -3.12 12.01 39.46
CA LYS A 551 -4.13 10.97 39.39
C LYS A 551 -5.52 11.58 39.32
N ASP A 552 -6.35 11.05 38.43
CA ASP A 552 -7.73 11.48 38.18
C ASP A 552 -7.94 12.92 37.63
N VAL A 553 -6.86 13.69 37.42
CA VAL A 553 -6.94 15.01 36.77
C VAL A 553 -7.54 14.90 35.37
N PHE A 554 -7.16 13.86 34.63
CA PHE A 554 -7.65 13.58 33.29
C PHE A 554 -8.74 12.51 33.32
N LYS A 555 -10.00 12.93 33.24
CA LYS A 555 -11.14 12.01 33.24
C LYS A 555 -11.07 11.04 32.06
N SER A 556 -11.39 9.78 32.32
CA SER A 556 -11.44 8.71 31.30
C SER A 556 -12.57 8.92 30.29
N SER A 557 -13.66 9.60 30.69
CA SER A 557 -14.77 9.99 29.81
C SER A 557 -14.34 10.89 28.65
N ASP A 558 -13.23 11.61 28.82
CA ASP A 558 -12.74 12.62 27.88
C ASP A 558 -11.67 12.05 26.93
N PHE A 559 -11.39 10.75 27.04
CA PHE A 559 -10.50 10.06 26.12
C PHE A 559 -10.90 10.32 24.67
N GLY A 560 -9.93 10.79 23.88
CA GLY A 560 -10.11 11.12 22.47
C GLY A 560 -10.39 12.59 22.18
N LEU A 561 -10.48 13.43 23.22
CA LEU A 561 -10.43 14.89 23.12
C LEU A 561 -9.03 15.40 23.44
N ILE A 562 -8.71 16.62 22.98
CA ILE A 562 -7.46 17.28 23.37
C ILE A 562 -7.51 17.59 24.87
N ARG A 563 -6.45 17.24 25.59
CA ARG A 563 -6.33 17.55 27.01
C ARG A 563 -5.57 18.86 27.17
N LYS A 564 -6.24 19.89 27.69
CA LYS A 564 -5.64 21.18 28.03
C LYS A 564 -5.02 21.10 29.42
N ARG A 565 -4.00 21.92 29.68
CA ARG A 565 -3.44 22.03 31.03
C ARG A 565 -4.54 22.49 32.00
N PRO A 566 -4.71 21.85 33.16
CA PRO A 566 -5.75 22.20 34.13
C PRO A 566 -5.54 23.56 34.81
N ASP A 567 -4.29 23.94 35.02
CA ASP A 567 -3.87 25.10 35.82
C ASP A 567 -2.53 25.66 35.33
N ASP A 568 -1.98 26.63 36.05
CA ASP A 568 -0.71 27.30 35.74
C ASP A 568 0.51 26.64 36.39
N ASN A 569 0.37 25.43 36.94
CA ASN A 569 1.53 24.65 37.37
C ASN A 569 2.41 24.27 36.17
N THR A 570 3.61 23.78 36.47
CA THR A 570 4.54 23.32 35.42
C THR A 570 4.17 21.91 35.00
N TRP A 571 3.44 21.80 33.89
CA TRP A 571 3.06 20.53 33.27
C TRP A 571 4.10 20.09 32.24
N VAL A 572 4.65 18.89 32.41
CA VAL A 572 5.68 18.33 31.54
C VAL A 572 5.18 17.02 30.93
N VAL A 573 5.37 16.87 29.62
CA VAL A 573 4.97 15.69 28.86
C VAL A 573 6.20 15.05 28.24
N LEU A 574 6.58 13.87 28.75
CA LEU A 574 7.68 13.07 28.23
C LEU A 574 7.17 12.23 27.05
N VAL A 575 7.62 12.61 25.85
CA VAL A 575 7.32 11.94 24.59
C VAL A 575 8.38 10.86 24.32
N ILE A 576 7.96 9.60 24.31
CA ILE A 576 8.86 8.46 24.16
C ILE A 576 9.30 8.30 22.70
N ALA A 577 10.54 8.69 22.41
CA ALA A 577 11.11 8.67 21.07
C ALA A 577 11.90 7.36 20.84
N GLY A 578 11.19 6.33 20.35
CA GLY A 578 11.77 5.02 19.99
C GLY A 578 12.77 5.07 18.83
N ARG A 579 13.25 3.90 18.37
CA ARG A 579 14.28 3.78 17.31
C ARG A 579 13.94 4.51 16.00
N ASN A 580 12.67 4.62 15.67
CA ASN A 580 12.18 5.27 14.44
C ASN A 580 11.71 6.71 14.68
N ALA A 581 12.17 7.35 15.77
CA ALA A 581 11.82 8.72 16.09
C ALA A 581 12.87 9.74 15.61
N LEU A 582 14.11 9.30 15.43
CA LEU A 582 15.25 10.14 15.06
C LEU A 582 15.72 9.83 13.63
N ILE A 583 16.17 10.86 12.92
CA ILE A 583 16.79 10.72 11.60
C ILE A 583 18.11 9.98 11.77
N HIS A 584 18.32 8.95 10.94
CA HIS A 584 19.48 8.09 11.04
C HIS A 584 20.80 8.87 10.96
N GLY A 585 21.73 8.56 11.85
CA GLY A 585 23.03 9.23 11.94
C GLY A 585 22.98 10.63 12.56
N THR A 586 21.86 11.04 13.15
CA THR A 586 21.69 12.36 13.78
C THR A 586 20.91 12.27 15.09
N ASP A 587 20.93 13.34 15.89
CA ASP A 587 20.04 13.53 17.05
C ASP A 587 18.74 14.28 16.69
N ASN A 588 18.50 14.54 15.40
CA ASN A 588 17.31 15.27 14.96
C ASN A 588 16.09 14.36 14.97
N ALA A 589 15.02 14.82 15.62
CA ALA A 589 13.74 14.14 15.57
C ALA A 589 13.08 14.26 14.19
N THR A 590 12.33 13.23 13.81
CA THR A 590 11.44 13.29 12.65
C THR A 590 10.37 14.37 12.84
N GLY A 591 9.76 14.83 11.75
CA GLY A 591 8.73 15.87 11.83
C GLY A 591 7.46 15.43 12.57
N PHE A 592 7.19 14.12 12.67
CA PHE A 592 6.11 13.61 13.54
C PHE A 592 6.33 13.97 15.01
N PHE A 593 7.54 13.74 15.52
CA PHE A 593 7.88 14.01 16.92
C PHE A 593 8.10 15.51 17.15
N THR A 594 8.71 16.21 16.19
CA THR A 594 8.87 17.66 16.26
C THR A 594 7.52 18.39 16.26
N SER A 595 6.56 17.96 15.43
CA SER A 595 5.19 18.51 15.45
C SER A 595 4.49 18.23 16.77
N LYS A 596 4.68 17.02 17.34
CA LYS A 596 4.06 16.64 18.61
C LYS A 596 4.52 17.57 19.74
N VAL A 597 5.82 17.82 19.83
CA VAL A 597 6.38 18.75 20.82
C VAL A 597 5.81 20.15 20.62
N ARG A 598 5.80 20.66 19.37
CA ARG A 598 5.25 21.98 19.05
C ARG A 598 3.77 22.12 19.45
N GLU A 599 2.98 21.07 19.24
CA GLU A 599 1.56 21.04 19.63
C GLU A 599 1.36 21.00 21.14
N LEU A 600 2.20 20.26 21.87
CA LEU A 600 2.19 20.26 23.34
C LEU A 600 2.57 21.65 23.88
N GLU A 601 3.61 22.27 23.34
CA GLU A 601 4.06 23.62 23.68
C GLU A 601 2.95 24.65 23.42
N ALA A 602 2.24 24.55 22.30
CA ALA A 602 1.10 25.43 21.98
C ALA A 602 -0.08 25.27 22.94
N LEU A 603 -0.26 24.09 23.55
CA LEU A 603 -1.23 23.84 24.61
C LEU A 603 -0.74 24.26 26.01
N GLY A 604 0.47 24.82 26.11
CA GLY A 604 1.07 25.29 27.35
C GLY A 604 1.75 24.21 28.18
N TYR A 605 2.04 23.04 27.61
CA TYR A 605 2.86 21.98 28.22
C TYR A 605 4.34 22.14 27.84
N HIS A 606 5.25 21.68 28.70
CA HIS A 606 6.64 21.46 28.32
C HIS A 606 6.80 20.07 27.69
N GLY A 607 6.82 20.01 26.36
CA GLY A 607 7.05 18.78 25.61
C GLY A 607 8.53 18.37 25.62
N VAL A 608 8.83 17.15 26.10
CA VAL A 608 10.20 16.64 26.23
C VAL A 608 10.35 15.35 25.44
N LEU A 609 11.22 15.34 24.43
CA LEU A 609 11.57 14.09 23.74
C LEU A 609 12.56 13.30 24.58
N VAL A 610 12.27 12.02 24.81
CA VAL A 610 13.19 11.07 25.46
C VAL A 610 13.75 10.13 24.38
N PRO A 611 14.97 10.39 23.86
CA PRO A 611 15.52 9.64 22.74
C PRO A 611 16.02 8.25 23.17
N TRP A 612 15.57 7.21 22.46
CA TRP A 612 16.02 5.82 22.68
C TRP A 612 17.55 5.70 22.62
N SER A 613 18.20 6.37 21.67
CA SER A 613 19.66 6.29 21.43
C SER A 613 20.51 6.70 22.64
N GLN A 614 19.99 7.58 23.49
CA GLN A 614 20.66 8.05 24.70
C GLN A 614 20.18 7.25 25.91
N TYR A 615 18.85 7.13 26.07
CA TYR A 615 18.25 6.45 27.22
C TYR A 615 18.65 4.98 27.32
N SER A 616 18.73 4.26 26.20
CA SER A 616 19.06 2.82 26.20
C SER A 616 20.50 2.51 26.61
N LYS A 617 21.38 3.52 26.69
CA LYS A 617 22.78 3.36 27.13
C LYS A 617 22.91 3.41 28.66
N LEU A 618 21.90 3.92 29.35
CA LEU A 618 21.90 4.10 30.81
C LEU A 618 21.55 2.78 31.50
N ARG A 619 22.38 2.36 32.45
CA ARG A 619 22.26 1.05 33.11
C ARG A 619 21.57 1.11 34.47
N SER A 620 21.86 2.12 35.28
CA SER A 620 21.29 2.25 36.62
C SER A 620 20.05 3.15 36.62
N THR A 621 19.14 2.92 37.57
CA THR A 621 17.98 3.80 37.80
C THR A 621 18.42 5.23 38.14
N ALA A 622 19.51 5.39 38.90
CA ALA A 622 20.04 6.70 39.27
C ALA A 622 20.49 7.51 38.04
N ASP A 623 21.24 6.89 37.11
CA ASP A 623 21.68 7.57 35.88
C ASP A 623 20.49 7.97 35.00
N LYS A 624 19.49 7.08 34.90
CA LYS A 624 18.23 7.35 34.19
C LYS A 624 17.48 8.53 34.81
N ALA A 625 17.41 8.59 36.14
CA ALA A 625 16.78 9.69 36.86
C ALA A 625 17.48 11.03 36.60
N VAL A 626 18.81 11.06 36.68
CA VAL A 626 19.62 12.26 36.40
C VAL A 626 19.39 12.72 34.96
N PHE A 627 19.45 11.79 34.00
CA PHE A 627 19.19 12.08 32.60
C PHE A 627 17.79 12.67 32.37
N LEU A 628 16.73 12.01 32.86
CA LEU A 628 15.36 12.50 32.71
C LEU A 628 15.15 13.86 33.37
N ASN A 629 15.67 14.07 34.57
CA ASN A 629 15.58 15.36 35.25
C ASN A 629 16.35 16.45 34.51
N SER A 630 17.49 16.14 33.88
CA SER A 630 18.21 17.11 33.04
C SER A 630 17.39 17.52 31.81
N LEU A 631 16.70 16.58 31.16
CA LEU A 631 15.83 16.87 30.02
C LEU A 631 14.63 17.73 30.45
N ILE A 632 14.01 17.39 31.59
CA ILE A 632 12.89 18.15 32.17
C ILE A 632 13.36 19.58 32.50
N TYR A 633 14.48 19.73 33.20
CA TYR A 633 15.03 21.04 33.58
C TYR A 633 15.31 21.92 32.35
N ASN A 634 15.93 21.35 31.32
CA ASN A 634 16.22 22.08 30.08
C ASN A 634 14.94 22.52 29.37
N ALA A 635 13.90 21.69 29.34
CA ALA A 635 12.63 22.03 28.69
C ALA A 635 11.83 23.09 29.46
N VAL A 636 11.88 23.07 30.79
CA VAL A 636 11.21 24.07 31.64
C VAL A 636 11.90 25.44 31.55
N ASN A 637 13.23 25.47 31.39
CA ASN A 637 14.00 26.71 31.34
C ASN A 637 14.35 27.20 29.92
N LYS A 638 13.87 26.55 28.86
CA LYS A 638 14.18 26.89 27.45
C LYS A 638 13.83 28.33 27.03
N ASN A 639 12.95 29.00 27.79
CA ASN A 639 12.44 30.34 27.53
C ASN A 639 12.66 31.33 28.71
N LYS A 640 13.51 30.99 29.67
CA LYS A 640 14.04 31.94 30.67
C LYS A 640 15.38 32.46 30.18
#